data_AF-A0A2P6TR26-F1
#
_entry.id   AF-A0A2P6TR26-F1
#
_cell.length_a   1.000
_cell.length_b   1.000
_cell.length_c   1.000
_cell.angle_alpha   90.00
_cell.angle_beta   90.00
_cell.angle_gamma   90.00
#
_symmetry.space_group_name_H-M   'P 1'
#
loop_
_entity.id
_entity.type
_entity.pdbx_description
1 polymer ?
#
loop_
_entity_poly.entity_id
_entity_poly.type
_entity_poly.pdbx_seq_one_letter_code
_entity_poly.pdbx_strand_id
1 'polypeptide(L)'
;MSLKVAAPDGVKVYTVSGGKNIPAWLSDKKKKALRKDEEYRRRIELIQDFEFPAGCQRIKVTPDGQYIFASGYHPPQMRCYDVSQLSMKFDRHLDAEIVDFQILSEDYSKAVFLCADRSVCFHARFGAYYKTRVPKFGRDLAYCPFSAELLIAASAPEVYRLNLAEGRFLAPLQSRSPAVNACGISPAHGLLACAGEDGALECFDLRQRDSLGWLDAAAAAGARGQPLTALRFDDSGMHMAVGTGNGLVALFDLRSQRPMVVKDHMYDSKIVDIKFHSSINGRAGQHVISSDRHIIKVWEADSGEGFTNIEPGDADINDVCVWPRSGLIMVGCDSARMRAYFVPGLGPAPKWCSFLESLTEELEEKANPTVYDDYRFVTRADLEKLGLTHLVGTPLLRAYMHGFFIDNRLYGKAKAIADPFAYDAYRQKRVQQKLDDERRSRISLVKKLPKVNAQAAARILAEQAGLDVSEEGGKKKKKAVAAAGAPTLLEDDRFKAMFEDPEFAIDERSSEWKLLHPNTDPAKERKLLAEHFESLEAEDDEDGAAGGSSGEDDYSEEEEAAARRRSTAHRDKRLRSSEEAGPSGREPRMYAAKDEVAAAAFMQRKSFAAERAQPLGQRAATVGEGANAVARSGGSKELTFTPRYAPDGKGRGGRGGGRGGGRGGGRGGGGRAGGGRAGGGGGRSSGGGGRGGGGGRGRGRGRR
;
A
#
# COMPACT_ATOMS: atom_id res chain seq x y z
N MET A 1 13.28 8.92 -2.38
CA MET A 1 13.64 7.70 -1.62
C MET A 1 14.34 6.78 -2.59
N SER A 2 15.49 6.21 -2.27
CA SER A 2 16.21 5.36 -3.24
C SER A 2 16.88 4.21 -2.53
N LEU A 3 16.36 3.00 -2.75
CA LEU A 3 17.06 1.76 -2.46
C LEU A 3 18.29 1.69 -3.37
N LYS A 4 19.42 1.18 -2.85
CA LYS A 4 20.55 0.84 -3.71
C LYS A 4 20.19 -0.43 -4.46
N VAL A 5 20.16 -0.35 -5.78
CA VAL A 5 19.90 -1.49 -6.66
C VAL A 5 21.22 -1.95 -7.24
N ALA A 6 21.53 -3.23 -7.07
CA ALA A 6 22.57 -3.91 -7.82
C ALA A 6 21.88 -4.91 -8.76
N ALA A 7 22.34 -5.05 -10.00
CA ALA A 7 21.82 -6.05 -10.93
C ALA A 7 22.92 -7.02 -11.38
N PRO A 8 23.50 -7.81 -10.46
CA PRO A 8 24.44 -8.86 -10.82
C PRO A 8 23.69 -9.92 -11.65
N ASP A 9 24.28 -10.32 -12.76
CA ASP A 9 23.73 -11.33 -13.69
C ASP A 9 22.35 -11.00 -14.29
N GLY A 10 21.98 -9.71 -14.29
CA GLY A 10 20.72 -9.23 -14.87
C GLY A 10 19.50 -9.33 -13.94
N VAL A 11 19.67 -9.87 -12.73
CA VAL A 11 18.60 -9.93 -11.72
C VAL A 11 18.80 -8.82 -10.69
N LYS A 12 17.75 -8.04 -10.43
CA LYS A 12 17.82 -6.89 -9.52
C LYS A 12 17.78 -7.33 -8.06
N VAL A 13 18.79 -6.91 -7.31
CA VAL A 13 18.93 -7.07 -5.86
C VAL A 13 18.84 -5.70 -5.21
N TYR A 14 17.86 -5.53 -4.34
CA TYR A 14 17.60 -4.27 -3.63
C TYR A 14 18.19 -4.34 -2.23
N THR A 15 19.08 -3.41 -1.90
CA THR A 15 19.62 -3.29 -0.54
C THR A 15 18.73 -2.36 0.28
N VAL A 16 17.98 -2.92 1.23
CA VAL A 16 16.99 -2.20 2.05
C VAL A 16 17.65 -1.45 3.21
N SER A 17 18.62 -2.05 3.90
CA SER A 17 19.27 -1.45 5.08
C SER A 17 20.72 -0.97 4.86
N GLY A 18 21.09 -0.62 3.62
CA GLY A 18 22.48 -0.38 3.17
C GLY A 18 23.07 1.03 3.40
N GLY A 19 22.66 1.74 4.44
CA GLY A 19 23.18 3.08 4.74
C GLY A 19 24.47 3.04 5.59
N LYS A 20 25.32 4.07 5.47
CA LYS A 20 26.53 4.21 6.29
C LYS A 20 26.17 4.18 7.78
N ASN A 21 26.99 3.47 8.57
CA ASN A 21 26.84 3.43 10.02
C ASN A 21 27.18 4.81 10.58
N ILE A 22 26.28 5.36 11.38
CA ILE A 22 26.55 6.59 12.11
C ILE A 22 27.20 6.16 13.42
N PRO A 23 28.42 6.64 13.73
CA PRO A 23 29.07 6.26 14.98
C PRO A 23 28.23 6.67 16.20
N ALA A 24 28.11 5.78 17.18
CA ALA A 24 27.29 6.01 18.38
C ALA A 24 27.75 7.24 19.18
N TRP A 25 29.06 7.52 19.20
CA TRP A 25 29.67 8.66 19.89
C TRP A 25 29.44 10.01 19.19
N LEU A 26 28.81 10.03 18.01
CA LEU A 26 28.49 11.26 17.31
C LEU A 26 27.47 12.07 18.11
N SER A 27 27.79 13.34 18.40
CA SER A 27 26.91 14.22 19.17
C SER A 27 25.55 14.42 18.49
N ASP A 28 24.50 14.57 19.29
CA ASP A 28 23.13 14.77 18.79
C ASP A 28 22.99 16.00 17.89
N LYS A 29 23.85 17.00 18.06
CA LYS A 29 23.92 18.17 17.17
C LYS A 29 24.32 17.77 15.75
N LYS A 30 25.32 16.88 15.59
CA LYS A 30 25.75 16.37 14.28
C LYS A 30 24.73 15.38 13.70
N LYS A 31 24.08 14.55 14.53
CA LYS A 31 22.92 13.73 14.10
C LYS A 31 21.76 14.58 13.57
N LYS A 32 21.48 15.73 14.21
CA LYS A 32 20.48 16.69 13.72
C LYS A 32 20.91 17.41 12.44
N ALA A 33 22.21 17.64 12.24
CA ALA A 33 22.73 18.19 10.98
C ALA A 33 22.55 17.21 9.81
N LEU A 34 22.80 15.91 10.02
CA LEU A 34 22.57 14.84 9.04
C LEU A 34 21.11 14.77 8.56
N ARG A 35 20.14 15.24 9.34
CA ARG A 35 18.74 15.38 8.87
C ARG A 35 18.57 16.34 7.69
N LYS A 36 19.58 17.15 7.37
CA LYS A 36 19.58 17.99 6.17
C LYS A 36 20.10 17.25 4.94
N ASP A 37 20.87 16.18 5.12
CA ASP A 37 21.44 15.42 4.03
C ASP A 37 20.36 14.60 3.34
N GLU A 38 20.34 14.66 2.01
CA GLU A 38 19.32 13.98 1.21
C GLU A 38 19.43 12.46 1.33
N GLU A 39 20.65 11.92 1.42
CA GLU A 39 20.87 10.48 1.62
C GLU A 39 20.26 9.99 2.94
N TYR A 40 20.41 10.76 4.02
CA TYR A 40 19.84 10.42 5.32
C TYR A 40 18.30 10.47 5.29
N ARG A 41 17.72 11.46 4.59
CA ARG A 41 16.26 11.57 4.41
C ARG A 41 15.68 10.49 3.52
N ARG A 42 16.45 9.99 2.56
CA ARG A 42 16.02 8.95 1.61
C ARG A 42 16.29 7.54 2.11
N ARG A 43 16.98 7.39 3.26
CA ARG A 43 17.28 6.10 3.90
C ARG A 43 15.98 5.45 4.38
N ILE A 44 15.85 4.17 4.08
CA ILE A 44 14.75 3.34 4.56
C ILE A 44 15.29 2.44 5.66
N GLU A 45 14.52 2.33 6.74
CA GLU A 45 14.76 1.37 7.81
C GLU A 45 13.51 0.51 7.89
N LEU A 46 13.68 -0.78 7.57
CA LEU A 46 12.57 -1.72 7.58
C LEU A 46 12.12 -2.02 9.00
N ILE A 47 13.09 -2.25 9.89
CA ILE A 47 12.90 -2.50 11.31
C ILE A 47 13.69 -1.44 12.07
N GLN A 48 13.03 -0.81 13.03
CA GLN A 48 13.65 0.18 13.91
C GLN A 48 14.72 -0.47 14.78
N ASP A 49 15.87 0.21 14.93
CA ASP A 49 17.00 -0.23 15.76
C ASP A 49 17.53 -1.63 15.39
N PHE A 50 17.50 -1.94 14.09
CA PHE A 50 18.06 -3.16 13.50
C PHE A 50 19.59 -3.09 13.37
N GLU A 51 20.26 -2.83 14.49
CA GLU A 51 21.71 -2.70 14.61
C GLU A 51 22.21 -3.25 15.94
N PHE A 52 23.49 -3.54 16.03
CA PHE A 52 24.26 -3.85 17.24
C PHE A 52 25.45 -2.89 17.34
N PRO A 53 26.01 -2.64 18.53
CA PRO A 53 27.15 -1.74 18.67
C PRO A 53 28.42 -2.17 17.91
N ALA A 54 28.72 -3.47 17.90
CA ALA A 54 29.88 -4.04 17.21
C ALA A 54 29.46 -4.68 15.88
N GLY A 55 28.74 -5.80 15.96
CA GLY A 55 28.25 -6.56 14.82
C GLY A 55 27.31 -7.67 15.27
N CYS A 56 26.70 -8.34 14.29
CA CYS A 56 25.77 -9.45 14.51
C CYS A 56 26.45 -10.78 14.19
N GLN A 57 26.25 -11.80 15.03
CA GLN A 57 26.80 -13.14 14.81
C GLN A 57 25.83 -14.09 14.13
N ARG A 58 24.61 -14.23 14.65
CA ARG A 58 23.59 -15.17 14.16
C ARG A 58 22.24 -14.49 14.07
N ILE A 59 21.46 -14.84 13.04
CA ILE A 59 20.10 -14.36 12.84
C ILE A 59 19.20 -15.56 12.52
N LYS A 60 18.12 -15.74 13.29
CA LYS A 60 17.11 -16.77 13.01
C LYS A 60 15.71 -16.17 13.12
N VAL A 61 14.85 -16.53 12.18
CA VAL A 61 13.44 -16.18 12.17
C VAL A 61 12.64 -17.29 12.86
N THR A 62 11.59 -16.94 13.60
CA THR A 62 10.70 -17.94 14.17
C THR A 62 9.91 -18.68 13.08
N PRO A 63 9.51 -19.95 13.29
CA PRO A 63 8.69 -20.68 12.32
C PRO A 63 7.42 -19.93 11.85
N ASP A 64 6.81 -19.15 12.76
CA ASP A 64 5.62 -18.33 12.45
C ASP A 64 5.92 -17.11 11.56
N GLY A 65 7.18 -16.73 11.42
CA GLY A 65 7.57 -15.51 10.70
C GLY A 65 7.08 -14.22 11.36
N GLN A 66 6.88 -14.21 12.68
CA GLN A 66 6.50 -12.99 13.41
C GLN A 66 7.65 -12.37 14.20
N TYR A 67 8.68 -13.15 14.54
CA TYR A 67 9.79 -12.68 15.34
C TYR A 67 11.12 -13.00 14.70
N ILE A 68 12.07 -12.09 14.87
CA ILE A 68 13.45 -12.26 14.45
C ILE A 68 14.32 -12.23 15.71
N PHE A 69 15.13 -13.25 15.91
CA PHE A 69 16.20 -13.24 16.89
C PHE A 69 17.51 -12.92 16.21
N ALA A 70 18.26 -11.99 16.79
CA ALA A 70 19.61 -11.69 16.39
C ALA A 70 20.53 -11.68 17.61
N SER A 71 21.74 -12.21 17.46
CA SER A 71 22.79 -12.17 18.49
C SER A 71 23.84 -11.12 18.15
N GLY A 72 24.28 -10.38 19.17
CA GLY A 72 25.32 -9.36 19.08
C GLY A 72 26.62 -9.82 19.72
N TYR A 73 27.74 -9.32 19.19
CA TYR A 73 29.08 -9.66 19.65
C TYR A 73 29.46 -9.01 20.99
N HIS A 74 29.42 -7.67 21.06
CA HIS A 74 29.85 -6.92 22.24
C HIS A 74 28.94 -5.70 22.55
N PRO A 75 28.45 -5.55 23.80
CA PRO A 75 28.38 -6.62 24.81
C PRO A 75 27.57 -7.82 24.28
N PRO A 76 27.82 -9.04 24.78
CA PRO A 76 27.07 -10.23 24.36
C PRO A 76 25.60 -10.04 24.73
N GLN A 77 24.79 -9.82 23.72
CA GLN A 77 23.38 -9.50 23.86
C GLN A 77 22.57 -10.15 22.75
N MET A 78 21.29 -10.35 22.99
CA MET A 78 20.35 -10.90 22.04
C MET A 78 19.15 -9.96 21.93
N ARG A 79 18.75 -9.69 20.70
CA ARG A 79 17.61 -8.82 20.38
C ARG A 79 16.53 -9.66 19.73
N CYS A 80 15.32 -9.51 20.25
CA CYS A 80 14.11 -10.04 19.63
C CYS A 80 13.37 -8.88 18.98
N TYR A 81 13.14 -8.96 17.68
CA TYR A 81 12.36 -7.99 16.93
C TYR A 81 10.96 -8.54 16.68
N ASP A 82 9.95 -7.70 16.87
CA ASP A 82 8.57 -7.99 16.51
C ASP A 82 8.30 -7.40 15.14
N VAL A 83 8.04 -8.29 14.19
CA VAL A 83 7.89 -7.95 12.79
C VAL A 83 6.57 -7.22 12.53
N SER A 84 5.53 -7.48 13.32
CA SER A 84 4.24 -6.80 13.21
C SER A 84 4.31 -5.32 13.58
N GLN A 85 5.19 -4.98 14.53
CA GLN A 85 5.39 -3.62 15.04
C GLN A 85 6.65 -2.95 14.47
N LEU A 86 7.38 -3.63 13.59
CA LEU A 86 8.62 -3.16 12.95
C LEU A 86 9.66 -2.62 13.94
N SER A 87 9.70 -3.15 15.16
CA SER A 87 10.53 -2.62 16.24
C SER A 87 11.07 -3.71 17.14
N MET A 88 12.05 -3.36 17.96
CA MET A 88 12.64 -4.26 18.94
C MET A 88 11.67 -4.50 20.09
N LYS A 89 11.35 -5.77 20.35
CA LYS A 89 10.48 -6.19 21.45
C LYS A 89 11.20 -6.15 22.78
N PHE A 90 12.40 -6.73 22.84
CA PHE A 90 13.27 -6.68 24.00
C PHE A 90 14.73 -6.96 23.61
N ASP A 91 15.63 -6.51 24.48
CA ASP A 91 17.06 -6.80 24.45
C ASP A 91 17.45 -7.51 25.75
N ARG A 92 18.27 -8.56 25.68
CA ARG A 92 18.78 -9.28 26.85
C ARG A 92 20.28 -9.44 26.71
N HIS A 93 20.99 -9.17 27.81
CA HIS A 93 22.43 -9.38 27.90
C HIS A 93 22.71 -10.77 28.48
N LEU A 94 23.76 -11.41 27.99
CA LEU A 94 24.24 -12.72 28.43
C LEU A 94 25.62 -12.57 29.07
N ASP A 95 26.02 -13.56 29.87
CA ASP A 95 27.34 -13.53 30.52
C ASP A 95 28.49 -13.77 29.52
N ALA A 96 28.20 -14.53 28.45
CA ALA A 96 29.16 -14.99 27.46
C ALA A 96 28.59 -14.86 26.04
N GLU A 97 29.50 -14.83 25.07
CA GLU A 97 29.21 -14.74 23.64
C GLU A 97 28.40 -15.94 23.14
N ILE A 98 27.49 -15.70 22.20
CA ILE A 98 26.56 -16.69 21.65
C ILE A 98 27.15 -17.29 20.37
N VAL A 99 27.54 -18.56 20.39
CA VAL A 99 28.08 -19.26 19.22
C VAL A 99 26.96 -19.62 18.24
N ASP A 100 25.92 -20.29 18.75
CA ASP A 100 24.69 -20.57 18.00
C ASP A 100 23.50 -20.61 18.97
N PHE A 101 22.29 -20.51 18.44
CA PHE A 101 21.07 -20.60 19.23
C PHE A 101 19.93 -21.19 18.41
N GLN A 102 18.97 -21.85 19.04
CA GLN A 102 17.80 -22.39 18.35
C GLN A 102 16.52 -21.97 19.06
N ILE A 103 15.51 -21.68 18.24
CA ILE A 103 14.15 -21.37 18.70
C ILE A 103 13.42 -22.71 18.86
N LEU A 104 12.88 -22.96 20.06
CA LEU A 104 12.23 -24.25 20.38
C LEU A 104 10.72 -24.23 20.13
N SER A 105 10.12 -23.04 20.20
CA SER A 105 8.69 -22.82 19.99
C SER A 105 8.46 -22.25 18.59
N GLU A 106 7.22 -22.35 18.10
CA GLU A 106 6.79 -21.60 16.90
C GLU A 106 6.91 -20.08 17.13
N ASP A 107 6.66 -19.65 18.37
CA ASP A 107 6.85 -18.29 18.89
C ASP A 107 8.28 -17.96 19.41
N TYR A 108 8.45 -16.70 19.84
CA TYR A 108 9.60 -16.24 20.65
C TYR A 108 9.66 -16.78 22.09
N SER A 109 8.69 -17.60 22.49
CA SER A 109 8.43 -17.94 23.90
C SER A 109 9.57 -18.74 24.55
N LYS A 110 10.25 -19.60 23.80
CA LYS A 110 11.33 -20.48 24.27
C LYS A 110 12.48 -20.50 23.27
N ALA A 111 13.69 -20.22 23.74
CA ALA A 111 14.90 -20.25 22.93
C ALA A 111 16.07 -20.81 23.75
N VAL A 112 17.03 -21.41 23.07
CA VAL A 112 18.25 -21.97 23.67
C VAL A 112 19.46 -21.33 23.04
N PHE A 113 20.40 -20.87 23.87
CA PHE A 113 21.66 -20.26 23.45
C PHE A 113 22.80 -21.16 23.84
N LEU A 114 23.67 -21.48 22.89
CA LEU A 114 24.95 -22.11 23.13
C LEU A 114 26.00 -21.01 23.25
N CYS A 115 26.59 -20.90 24.43
CA CYS A 115 27.58 -19.87 24.74
C CYS A 115 29.02 -20.41 24.60
N ALA A 116 29.97 -19.51 24.37
CA ALA A 116 31.39 -19.84 24.23
C ALA A 116 32.02 -20.46 25.51
N ASP A 117 31.45 -20.22 26.70
CA ASP A 117 31.91 -20.75 27.99
C ASP A 117 31.48 -22.22 28.27
N ARG A 118 30.97 -22.90 27.24
CA ARG A 118 30.34 -24.25 27.28
C ARG A 118 28.99 -24.28 27.99
N SER A 119 28.42 -23.11 28.30
CA SER A 119 27.10 -23.06 28.89
C SER A 119 26.02 -23.11 27.81
N VAL A 120 24.91 -23.76 28.14
CA VAL A 120 23.69 -23.78 27.35
C VAL A 120 22.63 -23.06 28.19
N CYS A 121 22.24 -21.88 27.73
CA CYS A 121 21.32 -20.99 28.40
C CYS A 121 19.92 -21.16 27.80
N PHE A 122 18.97 -21.62 28.61
CA PHE A 122 17.55 -21.68 28.27
C PHE A 122 16.89 -20.36 28.62
N HIS A 123 16.18 -19.79 27.65
CA HIS A 123 15.36 -18.61 27.86
C HIS A 123 13.89 -18.94 27.63
N ALA A 124 13.06 -18.37 28.48
CA ALA A 124 11.61 -18.34 28.34
C ALA A 124 11.13 -16.90 28.12
N ARG A 125 9.81 -16.73 27.98
CA ARG A 125 9.17 -15.42 27.82
C ARG A 125 9.55 -14.44 28.94
N PHE A 126 9.67 -14.91 30.18
CA PHE A 126 9.98 -14.07 31.34
C PHE A 126 11.48 -13.80 31.55
N GLY A 127 12.40 -14.44 30.80
CA GLY A 127 13.83 -14.20 30.97
C GLY A 127 14.69 -15.46 30.81
N ALA A 128 15.86 -15.44 31.44
CA ALA A 128 16.70 -16.62 31.61
C ALA A 128 15.97 -17.63 32.53
N TYR A 129 15.81 -18.85 32.06
CA TYR A 129 15.13 -19.92 32.79
C TYR A 129 16.13 -20.82 33.51
N TYR A 130 17.11 -21.35 32.77
CA TYR A 130 18.06 -22.30 33.31
C TYR A 130 19.38 -22.27 32.53
N LYS A 131 20.49 -22.54 33.20
CA LYS A 131 21.83 -22.59 32.60
C LYS A 131 22.43 -23.96 32.90
N THR A 132 22.71 -24.73 31.86
CA THR A 132 23.42 -26.02 31.94
C THR A 132 24.81 -25.91 31.35
N ARG A 133 25.67 -26.90 31.58
CA ARG A 133 27.02 -26.92 31.04
C ARG A 133 27.27 -28.22 30.28
N VAL A 134 27.92 -28.11 29.13
CA VAL A 134 28.37 -29.23 28.31
C VAL A 134 29.87 -29.50 28.60
N PRO A 135 30.34 -30.76 28.55
CA PRO A 135 31.74 -31.09 28.89
C PRO A 135 32.76 -30.38 27.99
N LYS A 136 32.47 -30.27 26.69
CA LYS A 136 33.35 -29.72 25.66
C LYS A 136 32.74 -28.47 25.02
N PHE A 137 33.55 -27.72 24.27
CA PHE A 137 33.10 -26.53 23.54
C PHE A 137 32.14 -26.94 22.42
N GLY A 138 30.94 -26.37 22.44
CA GLY A 138 29.96 -26.55 21.37
C GLY A 138 30.30 -25.66 20.17
N ARG A 139 30.06 -26.17 18.96
CA ARG A 139 30.25 -25.45 17.70
C ARG A 139 28.92 -25.12 17.02
N ASP A 140 27.98 -26.05 17.05
CA ASP A 140 26.66 -25.90 16.43
C ASP A 140 25.58 -26.60 17.27
N LEU A 141 24.32 -26.20 17.06
CA LEU A 141 23.20 -26.66 17.86
C LEU A 141 21.97 -26.94 16.98
N ALA A 142 21.37 -28.11 17.15
CA ALA A 142 20.17 -28.51 16.43
C ALA A 142 19.10 -29.04 17.38
N TYR A 143 17.83 -28.79 17.07
CA TYR A 143 16.70 -29.23 17.87
C TYR A 143 15.81 -30.19 17.07
N CYS A 144 15.54 -31.36 17.64
CA CYS A 144 14.59 -32.32 17.08
C CYS A 144 13.20 -32.10 17.69
N PRO A 145 12.20 -31.60 16.94
CA PRO A 145 10.86 -31.41 17.48
C PRO A 145 10.15 -32.73 17.79
N PHE A 146 10.49 -33.83 17.09
CA PHE A 146 9.82 -35.12 17.25
C PHE A 146 10.12 -35.82 18.58
N SER A 147 11.38 -35.75 19.03
CA SER A 147 11.84 -36.39 20.28
C SER A 147 12.07 -35.39 21.41
N ALA A 148 11.91 -34.08 21.15
CA ALA A 148 12.29 -32.99 22.06
C ALA A 148 13.75 -33.08 22.53
N GLU A 149 14.63 -33.63 21.68
CA GLU A 149 16.07 -33.73 21.93
C GLU A 149 16.79 -32.50 21.35
N LEU A 150 17.62 -31.88 22.19
CA LEU A 150 18.59 -30.87 21.79
C LEU A 150 19.93 -31.56 21.53
N LEU A 151 20.45 -31.41 20.32
CA LEU A 151 21.70 -31.98 19.86
C LEU A 151 22.76 -30.89 19.77
N ILE A 152 23.90 -31.15 20.38
CA ILE A 152 25.00 -30.18 20.48
C ILE A 152 26.22 -30.81 19.83
N ALA A 153 26.60 -30.26 18.68
CA ALA A 153 27.87 -30.58 18.04
C ALA A 153 28.98 -29.92 18.83
N ALA A 154 30.02 -30.67 19.16
CA ALA A 154 31.12 -30.21 19.97
C ALA A 154 32.47 -30.44 19.29
N SER A 155 33.50 -29.77 19.82
CA SER A 155 34.91 -30.02 19.51
C SER A 155 35.39 -31.36 20.11
N ALA A 156 34.65 -32.43 19.85
CA ALA A 156 34.85 -33.79 20.33
C ALA A 156 34.13 -34.76 19.37
N PRO A 157 34.49 -36.06 19.36
CA PRO A 157 33.80 -37.05 18.55
C PRO A 157 32.37 -37.32 19.04
N GLU A 158 32.04 -36.87 20.24
CA GLU A 158 30.73 -37.07 20.85
C GLU A 158 29.76 -35.93 20.51
N VAL A 159 28.58 -36.28 20.01
CA VAL A 159 27.45 -35.34 19.89
C VAL A 159 26.59 -35.48 21.15
N TYR A 160 26.54 -34.40 21.94
CA TYR A 160 25.80 -34.40 23.20
C TYR A 160 24.31 -34.24 22.95
N ARG A 161 23.53 -35.06 23.66
CA ARG A 161 22.08 -35.06 23.56
C ARG A 161 21.45 -34.69 24.88
N LEU A 162 20.59 -33.69 24.86
CA LEU A 162 19.84 -33.24 26.03
C LEU A 162 18.35 -33.36 25.73
N ASN A 163 17.67 -34.25 26.44
CA ASN A 163 16.22 -34.38 26.31
C ASN A 163 15.54 -33.26 27.10
N LEU A 164 14.79 -32.39 26.42
CA LEU A 164 14.13 -31.26 27.04
C LEU A 164 12.82 -31.64 27.74
N ALA A 165 12.21 -32.77 27.38
CA ALA A 165 11.01 -33.28 28.05
C ALA A 165 11.35 -33.88 29.42
N GLU A 166 12.44 -34.64 29.50
CA GLU A 166 12.91 -35.29 30.74
C GLU A 166 13.88 -34.40 31.54
N GLY A 167 14.49 -33.39 30.91
CA GLY A 167 15.48 -32.51 31.53
C GLY A 167 16.82 -33.18 31.85
N ARG A 168 17.17 -34.26 31.15
CA ARG A 168 18.40 -35.03 31.39
C ARG A 168 19.27 -35.15 30.13
N PHE A 169 20.58 -35.26 30.35
CA PHE A 169 21.49 -35.69 29.29
C PHE A 169 21.27 -37.17 28.99
N LEU A 170 21.11 -37.48 27.72
CA LEU A 170 21.10 -38.86 27.23
C LEU A 170 22.53 -39.29 26.90
N ALA A 171 22.72 -40.59 26.65
CA ALA A 171 23.98 -41.09 26.14
C ALA A 171 24.34 -40.34 24.83
N PRO A 172 25.56 -39.78 24.71
CA PRO A 172 25.98 -39.07 23.51
C PRO A 172 26.09 -40.02 22.32
N LEU A 173 25.94 -39.48 21.10
CA LEU A 173 26.21 -40.23 19.87
C LEU A 173 27.71 -40.18 19.60
N GLN A 174 28.31 -41.33 19.34
CA GLN A 174 29.73 -41.43 19.00
C GLN A 174 29.87 -41.27 17.49
N SER A 175 30.53 -40.19 17.05
CA SER A 175 30.91 -39.99 15.67
C SER A 175 32.32 -40.52 15.40
N ARG A 176 32.58 -40.91 14.15
CA ARG A 176 33.90 -41.40 13.73
C ARG A 176 34.90 -40.26 13.56
N SER A 177 34.42 -39.05 13.28
CA SER A 177 35.25 -37.86 13.16
C SER A 177 35.77 -37.38 14.52
N PRO A 178 36.98 -36.83 14.62
CA PRO A 178 37.57 -36.36 15.87
C PRO A 178 36.80 -35.16 16.47
N ALA A 179 36.12 -34.39 15.64
CA ALA A 179 35.25 -33.30 16.06
C ALA A 179 34.16 -33.02 15.02
N VAL A 180 33.03 -32.49 15.49
CA VAL A 180 31.86 -32.15 14.67
C VAL A 180 31.69 -30.63 14.66
N ASN A 181 31.68 -30.05 13.46
CA ASN A 181 31.60 -28.60 13.25
C ASN A 181 30.17 -28.10 13.11
N ALA A 182 29.34 -28.80 12.35
CA ALA A 182 27.95 -28.45 12.11
C ALA A 182 27.04 -29.67 12.25
N CYS A 183 25.80 -29.44 12.64
CA CYS A 183 24.76 -30.46 12.67
C CYS A 183 23.46 -29.94 12.05
N GLY A 184 22.72 -30.84 11.44
CA GLY A 184 21.42 -30.53 10.87
C GLY A 184 20.48 -31.70 11.03
N ILE A 185 19.21 -31.40 11.21
CA ILE A 185 18.16 -32.41 11.30
C ILE A 185 17.22 -32.17 10.12
N SER A 186 16.82 -33.24 9.44
CA SER A 186 15.79 -33.11 8.42
C SER A 186 14.42 -32.86 9.08
N PRO A 187 13.70 -31.80 8.66
CA PRO A 187 12.34 -31.56 9.12
C PRO A 187 11.36 -32.69 8.76
N ALA A 188 11.57 -33.38 7.64
CA ALA A 188 10.61 -34.36 7.12
C ALA A 188 10.68 -35.72 7.84
N HIS A 189 11.88 -36.28 7.98
CA HIS A 189 12.08 -37.65 8.45
C HIS A 189 12.89 -37.73 9.76
N GLY A 190 13.48 -36.63 10.22
CA GLY A 190 14.18 -36.57 11.51
C GLY A 190 15.57 -37.20 11.52
N LEU A 191 16.17 -37.42 10.34
CA LEU A 191 17.58 -37.84 10.23
C LEU A 191 18.50 -36.73 10.70
N LEU A 192 19.46 -37.06 11.56
CA LEU A 192 20.54 -36.17 11.95
C LEU A 192 21.72 -36.37 11.01
N ALA A 193 22.30 -35.30 10.50
CA ALA A 193 23.60 -35.33 9.87
C ALA A 193 24.60 -34.48 10.64
N CYS A 194 25.82 -34.99 10.74
CA CYS A 194 26.93 -34.42 11.47
C CYS A 194 28.09 -34.19 10.49
N ALA A 195 28.54 -32.93 10.42
CA ALA A 195 29.63 -32.49 9.58
C ALA A 195 30.94 -32.53 10.36
N GLY A 196 31.82 -33.48 10.02
CA GLY A 196 33.10 -33.70 10.69
C GLY A 196 34.22 -32.77 10.23
N GLU A 197 35.23 -32.62 11.10
CA GLU A 197 36.45 -31.86 10.81
C GLU A 197 37.35 -32.54 9.74
N ASP A 198 37.24 -33.85 9.57
CA ASP A 198 38.02 -34.63 8.58
C ASP A 198 37.47 -34.56 7.14
N GLY A 199 36.37 -33.83 6.92
CA GLY A 199 35.67 -33.81 5.63
C GLY A 199 34.59 -34.90 5.50
N ALA A 200 34.46 -35.75 6.52
CA ALA A 200 33.46 -36.79 6.59
C ALA A 200 32.10 -36.27 7.06
N LEU A 201 31.06 -36.78 6.42
CA LEU A 201 29.68 -36.60 6.77
C LEU A 201 29.14 -37.90 7.35
N GLU A 202 28.57 -37.82 8.56
CA GLU A 202 27.98 -38.97 9.24
C GLU A 202 26.50 -38.72 9.54
N CYS A 203 25.65 -39.66 9.14
CA CYS A 203 24.20 -39.59 9.34
C CYS A 203 23.76 -40.57 10.42
N PHE A 204 22.92 -40.09 11.35
CA PHE A 204 22.40 -40.83 12.49
C PHE A 204 20.87 -40.85 12.46
N ASP A 205 20.28 -41.99 12.80
CA ASP A 205 18.87 -42.07 13.18
C ASP A 205 18.76 -42.02 14.71
N LEU A 206 18.03 -41.04 15.23
CA LEU A 206 17.83 -40.85 16.67
C LEU A 206 17.05 -42.01 17.32
N ARG A 207 16.27 -42.77 16.53
CA ARG A 207 15.51 -43.93 17.01
C ARG A 207 16.41 -45.13 17.24
N GLN A 208 17.29 -45.41 16.28
CA GLN A 208 18.26 -46.50 16.35
C GLN A 208 19.49 -46.14 17.19
N ARG A 209 19.80 -44.84 17.31
CA ARG A 209 20.94 -44.28 18.07
C ARG A 209 22.29 -44.79 17.57
N ASP A 210 22.35 -45.13 16.29
CA ASP A 210 23.54 -45.63 15.62
C ASP A 210 23.78 -44.83 14.33
N SER A 211 25.03 -44.87 13.87
CA SER A 211 25.44 -44.32 12.58
C SER A 211 24.83 -45.15 11.45
N LEU A 212 24.00 -44.53 10.62
CA LEU A 212 23.40 -45.19 9.45
C LEU A 212 24.36 -45.21 8.27
N GLY A 213 25.08 -44.11 8.07
CA GLY A 213 25.88 -43.90 6.87
C GLY A 213 27.02 -42.94 7.12
N TRP A 214 28.13 -43.24 6.46
CA TRP A 214 29.35 -42.44 6.47
C TRP A 214 29.72 -42.13 5.03
N LEU A 215 30.01 -40.86 4.74
CA LEU A 215 30.35 -40.37 3.42
C LEU A 215 31.50 -39.37 3.51
N ASP A 216 32.58 -39.57 2.75
CA ASP A 216 33.62 -38.55 2.58
C ASP A 216 33.14 -37.49 1.59
N ALA A 217 32.38 -36.53 2.10
CA ALA A 217 31.76 -35.48 1.31
C ALA A 217 32.80 -34.52 0.73
N ALA A 218 33.88 -34.24 1.47
CA ALA A 218 34.94 -33.34 1.01
C ALA A 218 35.72 -33.95 -0.16
N ALA A 219 36.05 -35.25 -0.11
CA ALA A 219 36.65 -35.93 -1.26
C ALA A 219 35.70 -36.00 -2.46
N ALA A 220 34.42 -36.25 -2.22
CA ALA A 220 33.41 -36.30 -3.28
C ALA A 220 33.19 -34.93 -3.95
N ALA A 221 33.35 -33.83 -3.20
CA ALA A 221 33.32 -32.46 -3.71
C ALA A 221 34.62 -32.05 -4.44
N GLY A 222 35.70 -32.84 -4.36
CA GLY A 222 36.99 -32.52 -4.98
C GLY A 222 37.97 -31.78 -4.07
N ALA A 223 37.66 -31.58 -2.78
CA ALA A 223 38.51 -30.94 -1.78
C ALA A 223 38.83 -31.90 -0.63
N ARG A 224 39.57 -32.97 -0.93
CA ARG A 224 39.87 -34.04 0.03
C ARG A 224 40.58 -33.51 1.29
N GLY A 225 40.09 -33.93 2.46
CA GLY A 225 40.68 -33.62 3.76
C GLY A 225 40.36 -32.22 4.29
N GLN A 226 39.44 -31.49 3.65
CA GLN A 226 38.98 -30.19 4.15
C GLN A 226 37.81 -30.36 5.13
N PRO A 227 37.73 -29.54 6.19
CA PRO A 227 36.66 -29.64 7.17
C PRO A 227 35.32 -29.26 6.55
N LEU A 228 34.26 -29.95 6.97
CA LEU A 228 32.91 -29.53 6.66
C LEU A 228 32.47 -28.46 7.66
N THR A 229 31.93 -27.34 7.18
CA THR A 229 31.63 -26.16 8.00
C THR A 229 30.14 -25.84 8.09
N ALA A 230 29.37 -26.16 7.06
CA ALA A 230 27.94 -25.91 6.99
C ALA A 230 27.20 -27.14 6.49
N LEU A 231 26.01 -27.38 7.05
CA LEU A 231 25.15 -28.48 6.64
C LEU A 231 23.69 -28.09 6.83
N ARG A 232 22.88 -28.29 5.77
CA ARG A 232 21.42 -28.21 5.85
C ARG A 232 20.75 -29.30 5.04
N PHE A 233 19.56 -29.66 5.49
CA PHE A 233 18.59 -30.43 4.72
C PHE A 233 17.61 -29.51 4.05
N ASP A 234 17.07 -29.98 2.93
CA ASP A 234 15.86 -29.41 2.36
C ASP A 234 14.61 -29.73 3.21
N ASP A 235 13.55 -28.94 3.02
CA ASP A 235 12.23 -29.15 3.59
C ASP A 235 11.60 -30.47 3.12
N SER A 236 11.84 -30.91 1.87
CA SER A 236 11.42 -32.24 1.40
C SER A 236 12.21 -33.37 2.07
N GLY A 237 13.42 -33.07 2.53
CA GLY A 237 14.34 -34.02 3.13
C GLY A 237 15.08 -34.93 2.16
N MET A 238 14.92 -34.79 0.84
CA MET A 238 15.66 -35.64 -0.13
C MET A 238 17.04 -35.09 -0.48
N HIS A 239 17.19 -33.76 -0.39
CA HIS A 239 18.44 -33.08 -0.69
C HIS A 239 19.12 -32.59 0.57
N MET A 240 20.44 -32.64 0.54
CA MET A 240 21.31 -32.22 1.62
C MET A 240 22.48 -31.44 1.03
N ALA A 241 22.68 -30.23 1.50
CA ALA A 241 23.80 -29.39 1.08
C ALA A 241 24.89 -29.39 2.16
N VAL A 242 26.13 -29.56 1.71
CA VAL A 242 27.32 -29.63 2.53
C VAL A 242 28.29 -28.56 2.07
N GLY A 243 28.75 -27.71 2.99
CA GLY A 243 29.76 -26.69 2.76
C GLY A 243 31.11 -27.12 3.32
N THR A 244 32.17 -26.88 2.56
CA THR A 244 33.55 -27.16 2.94
C THR A 244 34.29 -25.90 3.39
N GLY A 245 35.41 -26.08 4.09
CA GLY A 245 36.30 -24.98 4.49
C GLY A 245 36.97 -24.24 3.32
N ASN A 246 37.03 -24.85 2.13
CA ASN A 246 37.64 -24.28 0.93
C ASN A 246 36.65 -23.49 0.05
N GLY A 247 35.41 -23.29 0.47
CA GLY A 247 34.43 -22.54 -0.34
C GLY A 247 33.70 -23.38 -1.40
N LEU A 248 33.84 -24.71 -1.36
CA LEU A 248 33.02 -25.61 -2.17
C LEU A 248 31.74 -25.98 -1.42
N VAL A 249 30.62 -25.94 -2.15
CA VAL A 249 29.32 -26.43 -1.72
C VAL A 249 28.97 -27.64 -2.56
N ALA A 250 28.73 -28.78 -1.93
CA ALA A 250 28.28 -29.99 -2.59
C ALA A 250 26.83 -30.31 -2.20
N LEU A 251 25.99 -30.53 -3.20
CA LEU A 251 24.62 -30.95 -3.03
C LEU A 251 24.52 -32.46 -3.23
N PHE A 252 23.99 -33.15 -2.23
CA PHE A 252 23.79 -34.59 -2.24
C PHE A 252 22.29 -34.93 -2.25
N ASP A 253 21.96 -36.03 -2.92
CA ASP A 253 20.72 -36.76 -2.70
C ASP A 253 21.01 -37.83 -1.65
N LEU A 254 20.15 -38.00 -0.64
CA LEU A 254 20.36 -39.01 0.42
C LEU A 254 20.56 -40.43 -0.12
N ARG A 255 20.08 -40.72 -1.33
CA ARG A 255 20.18 -42.03 -1.98
C ARG A 255 21.53 -42.27 -2.66
N SER A 256 22.30 -41.21 -2.93
CA SER A 256 23.54 -41.27 -3.71
C SER A 256 24.72 -40.73 -2.91
N GLN A 257 25.84 -41.45 -2.97
CA GLN A 257 27.11 -40.97 -2.42
C GLN A 257 27.82 -39.95 -3.32
N ARG A 258 27.42 -39.86 -4.59
CA ARG A 258 27.96 -38.87 -5.52
C ARG A 258 27.18 -37.57 -5.41
N PRO A 259 27.86 -36.41 -5.38
CA PRO A 259 27.17 -35.13 -5.39
C PRO A 259 26.45 -34.95 -6.72
N MET A 260 25.27 -34.34 -6.67
CA MET A 260 24.52 -33.95 -7.86
C MET A 260 25.18 -32.72 -8.50
N VAL A 261 25.46 -31.72 -7.68
CA VAL A 261 26.05 -30.44 -8.08
C VAL A 261 27.16 -30.09 -7.09
N VAL A 262 28.29 -29.63 -7.63
CA VAL A 262 29.37 -29.02 -6.85
C VAL A 262 29.51 -27.58 -7.33
N LYS A 263 29.33 -26.63 -6.41
CA LYS A 263 29.43 -25.21 -6.68
C LYS A 263 30.60 -24.60 -5.93
N ASP A 264 31.43 -23.87 -6.65
CA ASP A 264 32.60 -23.19 -6.10
C ASP A 264 32.35 -21.68 -5.92
N HIS A 265 32.73 -21.17 -4.75
CA HIS A 265 32.65 -19.77 -4.41
C HIS A 265 33.84 -18.94 -4.91
N MET A 266 34.96 -19.58 -5.28
CA MET A 266 36.19 -19.00 -5.86
C MET A 266 37.04 -18.14 -4.92
N TYR A 267 36.56 -17.85 -3.71
CA TYR A 267 37.28 -17.03 -2.73
C TYR A 267 38.15 -17.85 -1.75
N ASP A 268 38.14 -19.18 -1.87
CA ASP A 268 38.81 -20.12 -0.95
C ASP A 268 38.51 -19.85 0.54
N SER A 269 37.33 -19.27 0.81
CA SER A 269 36.87 -18.94 2.14
C SER A 269 35.88 -19.99 2.62
N LYS A 270 35.84 -20.26 3.93
CA LYS A 270 34.90 -21.25 4.45
C LYS A 270 33.46 -20.88 4.15
N ILE A 271 32.65 -21.88 3.79
CA ILE A 271 31.20 -21.71 3.72
C ILE A 271 30.68 -21.46 5.14
N VAL A 272 29.95 -20.37 5.32
CA VAL A 272 29.44 -19.92 6.62
C VAL A 272 28.09 -20.56 6.91
N ASP A 273 27.12 -20.42 6.02
CA ASP A 273 25.82 -21.08 6.10
C ASP A 273 25.27 -21.36 4.69
N ILE A 274 24.36 -22.33 4.63
CA ILE A 274 23.62 -22.70 3.44
C ILE A 274 22.13 -22.68 3.81
N LYS A 275 21.25 -22.24 2.92
CA LYS A 275 19.79 -22.33 3.11
C LYS A 275 19.14 -22.79 1.82
N PHE A 276 18.13 -23.64 1.94
CA PHE A 276 17.24 -23.95 0.84
C PHE A 276 16.11 -22.92 0.80
N HIS A 277 15.74 -22.51 -0.41
CA HIS A 277 14.64 -21.61 -0.65
C HIS A 277 13.74 -22.19 -1.74
N SER A 278 12.49 -22.47 -1.38
CA SER A 278 11.43 -22.82 -2.31
C SER A 278 10.62 -21.56 -2.65
N SER A 279 10.53 -21.23 -3.93
CA SER A 279 9.64 -20.16 -4.37
C SER A 279 8.18 -20.62 -4.25
N ILE A 280 7.25 -19.68 -4.00
CA ILE A 280 5.80 -19.94 -3.89
C ILE A 280 5.26 -20.62 -5.14
N ASN A 281 5.77 -20.20 -6.29
CA ASN A 281 5.46 -20.81 -7.57
C ASN A 281 6.47 -21.92 -7.79
N GLY A 282 6.15 -23.16 -7.42
CA GLY A 282 6.99 -24.37 -7.64
C GLY A 282 7.33 -24.69 -9.10
N ARG A 283 7.28 -23.69 -9.99
CA ARG A 283 7.85 -23.65 -11.35
C ARG A 283 9.27 -23.09 -11.38
N ALA A 284 9.62 -22.18 -10.48
CA ALA A 284 11.02 -21.82 -10.28
C ALA A 284 11.60 -22.92 -9.39
N GLY A 285 12.60 -23.65 -9.89
CA GLY A 285 13.19 -24.77 -9.18
C GLY A 285 13.64 -24.40 -7.78
N GLN A 286 13.97 -25.40 -6.99
CA GLN A 286 14.46 -25.17 -5.64
C GLN A 286 15.79 -24.42 -5.71
N HIS A 287 15.87 -23.26 -5.05
CA HIS A 287 17.08 -22.46 -5.00
C HIS A 287 17.89 -22.78 -3.75
N VAL A 288 19.20 -22.79 -3.88
CA VAL A 288 20.16 -22.91 -2.78
C VAL A 288 20.86 -21.57 -2.63
N ILE A 289 20.84 -21.06 -1.41
CA ILE A 289 21.53 -19.83 -1.01
C ILE A 289 22.73 -20.27 -0.20
N SER A 290 23.91 -20.16 -0.77
CA SER A 290 25.18 -20.45 -0.11
C SER A 290 25.91 -19.16 0.23
N SER A 291 26.51 -19.11 1.41
CA SER A 291 27.22 -17.92 1.89
C SER A 291 28.66 -18.23 2.25
N ASP A 292 29.55 -17.41 1.72
CA ASP A 292 30.94 -17.27 2.12
C ASP A 292 31.07 -16.14 3.12
N ARG A 293 32.30 -15.90 3.58
CA ARG A 293 32.64 -14.70 4.34
C ARG A 293 32.37 -13.41 3.56
N HIS A 294 32.53 -13.42 2.24
CA HIS A 294 32.48 -12.21 1.41
C HIS A 294 31.28 -12.13 0.46
N ILE A 295 30.75 -13.26 0.00
CA ILE A 295 29.70 -13.30 -1.03
C ILE A 295 28.59 -14.26 -0.66
N ILE A 296 27.36 -13.94 -1.08
CA ILE A 296 26.22 -14.86 -1.05
C ILE A 296 25.88 -15.21 -2.49
N LYS A 297 25.90 -16.49 -2.84
CA LYS A 297 25.49 -16.97 -4.16
C LYS A 297 24.12 -17.64 -4.03
N VAL A 298 23.21 -17.29 -4.93
CA VAL A 298 21.93 -17.98 -5.11
C VAL A 298 22.00 -18.73 -6.43
N TRP A 299 21.72 -20.02 -6.39
CA TRP A 299 21.80 -20.89 -7.56
C TRP A 299 20.70 -21.95 -7.50
N GLU A 300 20.37 -22.54 -8.65
CA GLU A 300 19.33 -23.56 -8.73
C GLU A 300 19.87 -24.96 -8.40
N ALA A 301 19.16 -25.71 -7.56
CA ALA A 301 19.59 -27.02 -7.06
C ALA A 301 19.78 -28.07 -8.18
N ASP A 302 18.91 -28.04 -9.20
CA ASP A 302 18.89 -29.05 -10.26
C ASP A 302 19.97 -28.80 -11.33
N SER A 303 20.12 -27.54 -11.74
CA SER A 303 21.03 -27.14 -12.84
C SER A 303 22.42 -26.73 -12.35
N GLY A 304 22.52 -26.16 -11.14
CA GLY A 304 23.75 -25.55 -10.64
C GLY A 304 24.09 -24.19 -11.26
N GLU A 305 23.24 -23.67 -12.14
CA GLU A 305 23.36 -22.33 -12.72
C GLU A 305 23.17 -21.26 -11.65
N GLY A 306 24.00 -20.21 -11.74
CA GLY A 306 23.92 -19.07 -10.82
C GLY A 306 22.73 -18.20 -11.17
N PHE A 307 21.89 -17.90 -10.18
CA PHE A 307 20.75 -16.99 -10.33
C PHE A 307 21.15 -15.55 -10.00
N THR A 308 21.72 -15.33 -8.81
CA THR A 308 22.19 -14.01 -8.35
C THR A 308 23.38 -14.13 -7.44
N ASN A 309 24.24 -13.12 -7.46
CA ASN A 309 25.33 -12.93 -6.51
C ASN A 309 25.07 -11.69 -5.64
N ILE A 310 25.24 -11.76 -4.33
CA ILE A 310 25.04 -10.63 -3.41
C ILE A 310 26.33 -10.38 -2.64
N GLU A 311 26.90 -9.20 -2.83
CA GLU A 311 28.16 -8.79 -2.19
C GLU A 311 27.93 -7.63 -1.21
N PRO A 312 28.02 -7.86 0.11
CA PRO A 312 28.06 -6.79 1.11
C PRO A 312 29.42 -6.09 1.11
N GLY A 313 29.65 -5.16 0.19
CA GLY A 313 30.98 -4.54 -0.05
C GLY A 313 31.69 -3.81 1.10
N ASP A 314 31.09 -3.66 2.29
CA ASP A 314 31.75 -2.98 3.43
C ASP A 314 32.03 -3.89 4.64
N ALA A 315 31.53 -5.13 4.71
CA ALA A 315 31.74 -6.00 5.88
C ALA A 315 31.55 -7.49 5.57
N ASP A 316 32.25 -8.33 6.35
CA ASP A 316 32.15 -9.78 6.28
C ASP A 316 30.80 -10.30 6.80
N ILE A 317 30.40 -11.45 6.25
CA ILE A 317 29.16 -12.17 6.56
C ILE A 317 29.44 -13.22 7.64
N ASN A 318 28.62 -13.21 8.69
CA ASN A 318 28.65 -14.18 9.78
C ASN A 318 27.50 -15.19 9.71
N ASP A 319 26.35 -14.79 9.17
CA ASP A 319 25.17 -15.65 9.08
C ASP A 319 24.17 -15.12 8.05
N VAL A 320 23.38 -16.01 7.46
CA VAL A 320 22.33 -15.66 6.49
C VAL A 320 21.00 -16.29 6.89
N CYS A 321 20.00 -15.44 7.03
CA CYS A 321 18.63 -15.84 7.32
C CYS A 321 17.73 -15.51 6.14
N VAL A 322 17.09 -16.53 5.59
CA VAL A 322 16.18 -16.40 4.46
C VAL A 322 14.76 -16.51 4.99
N TRP A 323 13.90 -15.61 4.54
CA TRP A 323 12.50 -15.68 4.90
C TRP A 323 11.78 -16.79 4.10
N PRO A 324 11.04 -17.69 4.76
CA PRO A 324 10.36 -18.78 4.07
C PRO A 324 9.44 -18.26 2.95
N ARG A 325 9.58 -18.82 1.74
CA ARG A 325 8.71 -18.53 0.59
C ARG A 325 8.67 -17.06 0.13
N SER A 326 9.62 -16.21 0.54
CA SER A 326 9.69 -14.81 0.12
C SER A 326 11.10 -14.40 -0.32
N GLY A 327 11.24 -13.36 -1.13
CA GLY A 327 12.53 -12.89 -1.65
C GLY A 327 13.39 -12.09 -0.66
N LEU A 328 13.06 -12.10 0.64
CA LEU A 328 13.76 -11.33 1.67
C LEU A 328 14.89 -12.16 2.32
N ILE A 329 16.11 -11.64 2.22
CA ILE A 329 17.32 -12.24 2.80
C ILE A 329 17.91 -11.25 3.81
N MET A 330 18.02 -11.67 5.07
CA MET A 330 18.67 -10.92 6.13
C MET A 330 20.06 -11.50 6.38
N VAL A 331 21.04 -10.63 6.56
CA VAL A 331 22.46 -11.00 6.67
C VAL A 331 23.04 -10.40 7.95
N GLY A 332 23.56 -11.28 8.80
CA GLY A 332 24.38 -10.92 9.94
C GLY A 332 25.75 -10.54 9.43
N CYS A 333 26.14 -9.28 9.61
CA CYS A 333 27.44 -8.77 9.20
C CYS A 333 28.26 -8.36 10.42
N ASP A 334 29.58 -8.27 10.27
CA ASP A 334 30.48 -7.68 11.26
C ASP A 334 30.37 -6.14 11.35
N SER A 335 29.42 -5.56 10.62
CA SER A 335 29.05 -4.15 10.75
C SER A 335 27.97 -3.97 11.81
N ALA A 336 27.98 -2.82 12.48
CA ALA A 336 26.94 -2.45 13.45
C ALA A 336 25.52 -2.68 12.91
N ARG A 337 25.26 -2.32 11.65
CA ARG A 337 23.98 -2.62 11.00
C ARG A 337 23.95 -3.99 10.36
N MET A 338 22.85 -4.68 10.58
CA MET A 338 22.49 -5.89 9.83
C MET A 338 21.91 -5.50 8.47
N ARG A 339 22.23 -6.29 7.45
CA ARG A 339 21.80 -6.02 6.08
C ARG A 339 20.56 -6.82 5.73
N ALA A 340 19.63 -6.21 5.01
CA ALA A 340 18.46 -6.84 4.42
C ALA A 340 18.48 -6.59 2.92
N TYR A 341 18.45 -7.68 2.16
CA TYR A 341 18.39 -7.71 0.71
C TYR A 341 17.03 -8.24 0.29
N PHE A 342 16.43 -7.59 -0.70
CA PHE A 342 15.20 -8.05 -1.31
C PHE A 342 15.45 -8.37 -2.78
N VAL A 343 15.08 -9.59 -3.19
CA VAL A 343 15.23 -10.11 -4.55
C VAL A 343 13.83 -10.47 -5.07
N PRO A 344 13.17 -9.59 -5.85
CA PRO A 344 11.82 -9.86 -6.36
C PRO A 344 11.74 -11.11 -7.24
N GLY A 345 12.82 -11.44 -7.95
CA GLY A 345 12.89 -12.63 -8.80
C GLY A 345 12.87 -13.96 -8.02
N LEU A 346 13.26 -13.95 -6.74
CA LEU A 346 13.27 -15.14 -5.89
C LEU A 346 11.85 -15.43 -5.33
N GLY A 347 11.12 -14.37 -5.01
CA GLY A 347 9.74 -14.44 -4.54
C GLY A 347 9.21 -13.08 -4.08
N PRO A 348 7.89 -13.00 -3.78
CA PRO A 348 7.26 -11.78 -3.28
C PRO A 348 7.82 -11.37 -1.92
N ALA A 349 7.57 -10.14 -1.50
CA ALA A 349 7.86 -9.68 -0.15
C ALA A 349 6.92 -10.37 0.87
N PRO A 350 7.36 -10.56 2.12
CA PRO A 350 6.47 -11.12 3.14
C PRO A 350 5.34 -10.15 3.47
N LYS A 351 4.22 -10.66 4.00
CA LYS A 351 2.97 -9.89 4.22
C LYS A 351 3.14 -8.59 4.99
N TRP A 352 4.06 -8.56 5.96
CA TRP A 352 4.36 -7.39 6.78
C TRP A 352 5.23 -6.33 6.05
N CYS A 353 5.82 -6.70 4.92
CA CYS A 353 6.68 -5.90 4.05
C CYS A 353 6.06 -5.62 2.68
N SER A 354 4.74 -5.66 2.51
CA SER A 354 4.12 -5.43 1.19
C SER A 354 4.51 -4.08 0.56
N PHE A 355 4.82 -3.08 1.39
CA PHE A 355 5.35 -1.79 0.95
C PHE A 355 6.64 -1.89 0.12
N LEU A 356 7.49 -2.90 0.35
CA LEU A 356 8.72 -3.07 -0.43
C LEU A 356 8.41 -3.38 -1.90
N GLU A 357 7.35 -4.12 -2.20
CA GLU A 357 6.97 -4.43 -3.58
C GLU A 357 6.54 -3.17 -4.33
N SER A 358 5.63 -2.39 -3.74
CA SER A 358 5.21 -1.10 -4.29
C SER A 358 6.39 -0.15 -4.50
N LEU A 359 7.33 -0.11 -3.55
CA LEU A 359 8.52 0.71 -3.68
C LEU A 359 9.46 0.21 -4.80
N THR A 360 9.62 -1.10 -4.95
CA THR A 360 10.40 -1.66 -6.06
C THR A 360 9.74 -1.41 -7.39
N GLU A 361 8.41 -1.52 -7.49
CA GLU A 361 7.63 -1.24 -8.69
C GLU A 361 7.75 0.25 -9.09
N GLU A 362 7.60 1.17 -8.13
CA GLU A 362 7.85 2.60 -8.37
C GLU A 362 9.28 2.89 -8.83
N LEU A 363 10.27 2.17 -8.30
CA LEU A 363 11.67 2.30 -8.71
C LEU A 363 11.89 1.77 -10.12
N GLU A 364 11.16 0.72 -10.52
CA GLU A 364 11.20 0.18 -11.87
C GLU A 364 10.52 1.10 -12.88
N GLU A 365 9.40 1.73 -12.53
CA GLU A 365 8.76 2.75 -13.35
C GLU A 365 9.67 3.97 -13.55
N LYS A 366 10.31 4.46 -12.48
CA LYS A 366 11.25 5.60 -12.53
C LYS A 366 12.55 5.28 -13.27
N ALA A 367 12.97 4.02 -13.31
CA ALA A 367 14.18 3.59 -14.02
C ALA A 367 14.02 3.68 -15.56
N ASN A 368 12.80 3.86 -16.06
CA ASN A 368 12.53 4.32 -17.41
C ASN A 368 12.30 5.84 -17.39
N PRO A 369 13.34 6.69 -17.23
CA PRO A 369 13.14 8.11 -17.41
C PRO A 369 12.67 8.30 -18.85
N THR A 370 11.45 8.81 -19.01
CA THR A 370 10.96 9.32 -20.28
C THR A 370 12.00 10.31 -20.77
N VAL A 371 12.81 9.89 -21.76
CA VAL A 371 13.98 10.60 -22.33
C VAL A 371 13.64 12.02 -22.81
N TYR A 372 12.36 12.38 -22.80
CA TYR A 372 11.78 13.62 -23.29
C TYR A 372 11.28 14.57 -22.20
N ASP A 373 11.42 14.27 -20.90
CA ASP A 373 10.90 15.15 -19.83
C ASP A 373 11.54 16.55 -19.83
N ASP A 374 12.82 16.63 -20.19
CA ASP A 374 13.55 17.89 -20.29
C ASP A 374 13.46 18.54 -21.69
N TYR A 375 12.75 17.92 -22.64
CA TYR A 375 12.65 18.39 -24.01
C TYR A 375 11.26 18.93 -24.33
N ARG A 376 11.23 20.15 -24.90
CA ARG A 376 10.01 20.76 -25.41
C ARG A 376 9.93 20.57 -26.92
N PHE A 377 8.78 20.12 -27.39
CA PHE A 377 8.47 20.09 -28.82
C PHE A 377 8.22 21.51 -29.34
N VAL A 378 8.91 21.89 -30.41
CA VAL A 378 8.85 23.21 -31.05
C VAL A 378 8.61 23.01 -32.54
N THR A 379 7.60 23.70 -33.08
CA THR A 379 7.32 23.67 -34.52
C THR A 379 8.33 24.53 -35.28
N ARG A 380 8.48 24.30 -36.59
CA ARG A 380 9.39 25.12 -37.43
C ARG A 380 9.08 26.61 -37.37
N ALA A 381 7.79 26.97 -37.32
CA ALA A 381 7.34 28.36 -37.20
C ALA A 381 7.73 29.00 -35.86
N ASP A 382 7.72 28.23 -34.77
CA ASP A 382 8.13 28.74 -33.46
C ASP A 382 9.66 28.83 -33.33
N LEU A 383 10.38 27.97 -34.03
CA LEU A 383 11.84 28.01 -34.12
C LEU A 383 12.33 29.24 -34.90
N GLU A 384 11.56 29.66 -35.92
CA GLU A 384 11.74 30.92 -36.66
C GLU A 384 11.47 32.14 -35.78
N LYS A 385 10.37 32.15 -35.00
CA LYS A 385 10.08 33.24 -34.05
C LYS A 385 11.16 33.42 -32.99
N LEU A 386 11.77 32.31 -32.56
CA LEU A 386 12.85 32.31 -31.55
C LEU A 386 14.23 32.60 -32.15
N GLY A 387 14.36 32.74 -33.48
CA GLY A 387 15.64 33.02 -34.15
C GLY A 387 16.64 31.84 -34.12
N LEU A 388 16.18 30.61 -33.88
CA LEU A 388 17.03 29.43 -33.69
C LEU A 388 17.21 28.59 -34.97
N THR A 389 16.85 29.12 -36.14
CA THR A 389 16.89 28.39 -37.43
C THR A 389 18.28 27.88 -37.81
N HIS A 390 19.33 28.55 -37.34
CA HIS A 390 20.72 28.16 -37.55
C HIS A 390 21.14 26.88 -36.82
N LEU A 391 20.35 26.41 -35.84
CA LEU A 391 20.64 25.18 -35.08
C LEU A 391 20.06 23.93 -35.75
N VAL A 392 19.32 24.07 -36.85
CA VAL A 392 18.74 22.93 -37.59
C VAL A 392 19.87 22.08 -38.18
N GLY A 393 19.92 20.80 -37.81
CA GLY A 393 20.98 19.87 -38.19
C GLY A 393 22.09 19.68 -37.15
N THR A 394 22.08 20.47 -36.06
CA THR A 394 22.97 20.25 -34.91
C THR A 394 22.34 19.26 -33.92
N PRO A 395 23.14 18.53 -33.11
CA PRO A 395 22.63 17.60 -32.11
C PRO A 395 21.80 18.26 -30.98
N LEU A 396 21.74 19.60 -30.94
CA LEU A 396 20.95 20.39 -29.99
C LEU A 396 19.46 20.43 -30.34
N LEU A 397 19.10 20.17 -31.61
CA LEU A 397 17.72 20.06 -32.08
C LEU A 397 17.48 18.65 -32.60
N ARG A 398 16.63 17.88 -31.92
CA ARG A 398 16.28 16.53 -32.39
C ARG A 398 15.03 16.60 -33.26
N ALA A 399 15.16 16.29 -34.55
CA ALA A 399 14.02 16.28 -35.46
C ALA A 399 13.03 15.17 -35.07
N TYR A 400 11.73 15.50 -35.05
CA TYR A 400 10.66 14.55 -34.80
C TYR A 400 9.40 14.92 -35.59
N MET A 401 8.96 14.02 -36.47
CA MET A 401 7.79 14.12 -37.37
C MET A 401 7.73 15.44 -38.17
N HIS A 402 7.28 16.53 -37.56
CA HIS A 402 7.05 17.85 -38.19
C HIS A 402 7.63 19.02 -37.38
N GLY A 403 8.49 18.75 -36.41
CA GLY A 403 9.11 19.75 -35.54
C GLY A 403 10.43 19.28 -34.95
N PHE A 404 10.87 19.99 -33.92
CA PHE A 404 12.14 19.77 -33.25
C PHE A 404 11.95 19.71 -31.73
N PHE A 405 12.61 18.77 -31.08
CA PHE A 405 12.77 18.78 -29.63
C PHE A 405 13.97 19.64 -29.25
N ILE A 406 13.72 20.62 -28.38
CA ILE A 406 14.72 21.54 -27.79
C ILE A 406 14.76 21.29 -26.29
N ASP A 407 15.94 21.27 -25.69
CA ASP A 407 16.09 21.28 -24.22
C ASP A 407 15.37 22.52 -23.63
N ASN A 408 14.53 22.30 -22.61
CA ASN A 408 13.77 23.33 -21.91
C ASN A 408 14.63 24.50 -21.44
N ARG A 409 15.89 24.25 -21.07
CA ARG A 409 16.82 25.29 -20.61
C ARG A 409 17.21 26.23 -21.75
N LEU A 410 17.41 25.69 -22.95
CA LEU A 410 17.78 26.45 -24.14
C LEU A 410 16.56 27.20 -24.70
N TYR A 411 15.39 26.53 -24.72
CA TYR A 411 14.12 27.15 -25.08
C TYR A 411 13.78 28.33 -24.16
N GLY A 412 13.97 28.19 -22.84
CA GLY A 412 13.71 29.26 -21.88
C GLY A 412 14.60 30.50 -22.09
N LYS A 413 15.89 30.31 -22.39
CA LYS A 413 16.82 31.40 -22.71
C LYS A 413 16.45 32.09 -24.02
N ALA A 414 16.14 31.31 -25.06
CA ALA A 414 15.74 31.86 -26.36
C ALA A 414 14.45 32.67 -26.26
N LYS A 415 13.47 32.18 -25.49
CA LYS A 415 12.21 32.90 -25.26
C LYS A 415 12.40 34.21 -24.48
N ALA A 416 13.28 34.22 -23.49
CA ALA A 416 13.59 35.43 -22.72
C ALA A 416 14.27 36.52 -23.58
N ILE A 417 15.07 36.11 -24.58
CA ILE A 417 15.72 37.02 -25.52
C ILE A 417 14.74 37.50 -26.60
N ALA A 418 13.86 36.61 -27.08
CA ALA A 418 12.89 36.92 -28.14
C ALA A 418 11.78 37.87 -27.67
N ASP A 419 11.29 37.73 -26.43
CA ASP A 419 10.18 38.54 -25.89
C ASP A 419 10.55 39.37 -24.63
N PRO A 420 11.37 40.43 -24.73
CA PRO A 420 11.73 41.28 -23.58
C PRO A 420 10.57 42.03 -22.92
N PHE A 421 9.47 42.27 -23.66
CA PHE A 421 8.33 43.09 -23.22
C PHE A 421 7.13 42.29 -22.68
N ALA A 422 7.21 40.95 -22.62
CA ALA A 422 6.09 40.10 -22.21
C ALA A 422 5.62 40.37 -20.77
N TYR A 423 6.53 40.77 -19.88
CA TYR A 423 6.20 41.07 -18.48
C TYR A 423 5.36 42.36 -18.33
N ASP A 424 5.68 43.40 -19.10
CA ASP A 424 4.96 44.67 -19.06
C ASP A 424 3.57 44.55 -19.69
N ALA A 425 3.45 43.80 -20.79
CA ALA A 425 2.16 43.49 -21.42
C ALA A 425 1.25 42.65 -20.51
N TYR A 426 1.81 41.69 -19.77
CA TYR A 426 1.08 40.90 -18.78
C TYR A 426 0.56 41.76 -17.63
N ARG A 427 1.38 42.70 -17.14
CA ARG A 427 1.00 43.66 -16.09
C ARG A 427 -0.13 44.58 -16.54
N GLN A 428 -0.08 45.11 -17.77
CA GLN A 428 -1.14 45.96 -18.32
C GLN A 428 -2.47 45.23 -18.46
N LYS A 429 -2.47 43.96 -18.92
CA LYS A 429 -3.68 43.14 -19.01
C LYS A 429 -4.32 42.86 -17.65
N ARG A 430 -3.52 42.60 -16.62
CA ARG A 430 -4.03 42.42 -15.24
C ARG A 430 -4.61 43.70 -14.66
N VAL A 431 -4.05 44.87 -14.99
CA VAL A 431 -4.59 46.17 -14.57
C VAL A 431 -5.94 46.44 -15.25
N GLN A 432 -6.07 46.13 -16.54
CA GLN A 432 -7.34 46.26 -17.27
C GLN A 432 -8.44 45.37 -16.69
N GLN A 433 -8.14 44.09 -16.42
CA GLN A 433 -9.10 43.18 -15.79
C GLN A 433 -9.62 43.69 -14.44
N LYS A 434 -8.74 44.22 -13.59
CA LYS A 434 -9.15 44.81 -12.31
C LYS A 434 -10.04 46.05 -12.48
N LEU A 435 -9.73 46.91 -13.45
CA LEU A 435 -10.54 48.08 -13.79
C LEU A 435 -11.94 47.69 -14.27
N ASP A 436 -12.05 46.61 -15.05
CA ASP A 436 -13.33 46.12 -15.56
C ASP A 436 -14.20 45.50 -14.45
N ASP A 437 -13.59 44.79 -13.50
CA ASP A 437 -14.27 44.26 -12.32
C ASP A 437 -14.78 45.40 -11.41
N GLU A 438 -13.97 46.45 -11.23
CA GLU A 438 -14.40 47.65 -10.50
C GLU A 438 -15.55 48.39 -11.19
N ARG A 439 -15.55 48.47 -12.54
CA ARG A 439 -16.65 49.06 -13.32
C ARG A 439 -17.97 48.29 -13.18
N ARG A 440 -17.92 46.96 -13.15
CA ARG A 440 -19.11 46.10 -12.98
C ARG A 440 -19.79 46.27 -11.63
N SER A 441 -19.03 46.59 -10.58
CA SER A 441 -19.56 46.81 -9.23
C SER A 441 -20.32 48.13 -9.05
N ARG A 442 -20.14 49.11 -9.95
CA ARG A 442 -20.60 50.49 -9.77
C ARG A 442 -21.96 50.83 -10.41
N ILE A 443 -22.52 49.95 -11.26
CA ILE A 443 -23.72 50.24 -12.08
C ILE A 443 -24.90 49.30 -11.72
N SER A 444 -25.26 49.20 -10.44
CA SER A 444 -26.54 48.58 -10.04
C SER A 444 -27.38 49.55 -9.20
N LEU A 445 -27.96 50.56 -9.85
CA LEU A 445 -29.04 51.38 -9.28
C LEU A 445 -30.36 50.61 -9.45
N VAL A 446 -30.88 50.05 -8.36
CA VAL A 446 -32.12 49.26 -8.32
C VAL A 446 -33.34 50.20 -8.44
N LYS A 447 -34.02 50.24 -9.59
CA LYS A 447 -35.40 50.74 -9.69
C LYS A 447 -36.35 49.67 -9.11
N LYS A 448 -37.19 50.03 -8.14
CA LYS A 448 -38.12 49.10 -7.46
C LYS A 448 -39.18 48.59 -8.46
N LEU A 449 -39.26 47.27 -8.64
CA LEU A 449 -40.32 46.61 -9.40
C LEU A 449 -41.65 46.62 -8.61
N PRO A 450 -42.81 46.69 -9.28
CA PRO A 450 -44.14 46.66 -8.65
C PRO A 450 -44.47 45.29 -8.01
N LYS A 451 -45.41 45.29 -7.05
CA LYS A 451 -45.74 44.12 -6.22
C LYS A 451 -46.62 43.07 -6.93
N VAL A 452 -47.48 43.47 -7.86
CA VAL A 452 -48.33 42.57 -8.65
C VAL A 452 -47.76 42.46 -10.06
N ASN A 453 -47.74 41.24 -10.63
CA ASN A 453 -47.19 40.95 -11.98
C ASN A 453 -45.71 41.38 -12.18
N ALA A 454 -44.88 41.20 -11.16
CA ALA A 454 -43.45 41.58 -11.17
C ALA A 454 -42.63 40.96 -12.33
N GLN A 455 -42.99 39.74 -12.76
CA GLN A 455 -42.31 39.07 -13.88
C GLN A 455 -42.70 39.67 -15.23
N ALA A 456 -43.95 40.08 -15.41
CA ALA A 456 -44.40 40.78 -16.61
C ALA A 456 -43.77 42.18 -16.68
N ALA A 457 -43.72 42.91 -15.55
CA ALA A 457 -43.01 44.18 -15.44
C ALA A 457 -41.51 44.06 -15.76
N ALA A 458 -40.85 42.99 -15.30
CA ALA A 458 -39.45 42.72 -15.62
C ALA A 458 -39.22 42.39 -17.10
N ARG A 459 -40.12 41.65 -17.75
CA ARG A 459 -40.07 41.38 -19.20
C ARG A 459 -40.26 42.65 -20.02
N ILE A 460 -41.24 43.49 -19.67
CA ILE A 460 -41.49 44.78 -20.33
C ILE A 460 -40.27 45.71 -20.17
N LEU A 461 -39.62 45.73 -19.00
CA LEU A 461 -38.40 46.52 -18.78
C LEU A 461 -37.19 45.98 -19.57
N ALA A 462 -37.06 44.66 -19.72
CA ALA A 462 -35.99 44.07 -20.51
C ALA A 462 -36.16 44.35 -22.02
N GLU A 463 -37.39 44.22 -22.51
CA GLU A 463 -37.76 44.52 -23.90
C GLU A 463 -37.55 46.01 -24.23
N GLN A 464 -37.89 46.91 -23.30
CA GLN A 464 -37.62 48.36 -23.42
C GLN A 464 -36.13 48.72 -23.35
N ALA A 465 -35.32 47.96 -22.59
CA ALA A 465 -33.87 48.14 -22.54
C ALA A 465 -33.14 47.57 -23.78
N GLY A 466 -33.88 47.03 -24.76
CA GLY A 466 -33.31 46.39 -25.95
C GLY A 466 -32.57 45.07 -25.63
N LEU A 467 -32.85 44.49 -24.47
CA LEU A 467 -32.38 43.17 -24.05
C LEU A 467 -33.52 42.19 -24.31
N ASP A 468 -33.51 41.58 -25.50
CA ASP A 468 -34.31 40.41 -25.79
C ASP A 468 -34.01 39.34 -24.72
N VAL A 469 -34.96 39.09 -23.81
CA VAL A 469 -34.96 37.89 -22.96
C VAL A 469 -35.79 36.85 -23.71
N SER A 470 -35.30 36.50 -24.89
CA SER A 470 -35.58 35.24 -25.55
C SER A 470 -34.27 34.47 -25.57
N GLU A 471 -34.15 33.49 -24.67
CA GLU A 471 -33.25 32.38 -24.89
C GLU A 471 -33.76 31.62 -26.13
N GLU A 472 -33.25 31.96 -27.30
CA GLU A 472 -32.70 31.02 -28.29
C GLU A 472 -32.36 31.73 -29.61
N GLY A 473 -31.15 31.49 -30.10
CA GLY A 473 -30.51 32.23 -31.17
C GLY A 473 -31.13 32.02 -32.56
N GLY A 474 -31.26 33.13 -33.28
CA GLY A 474 -31.46 33.15 -34.72
C GLY A 474 -31.24 34.56 -35.27
N LYS A 475 -30.14 34.77 -36.02
CA LYS A 475 -29.80 36.06 -36.67
C LYS A 475 -30.99 36.59 -37.49
N LYS A 476 -31.56 37.73 -37.12
CA LYS A 476 -32.23 38.64 -38.07
C LYS A 476 -31.81 40.09 -37.82
N LYS A 477 -31.56 40.76 -38.94
CA LYS A 477 -31.00 42.12 -39.08
C LYS A 477 -31.76 43.14 -38.23
N LYS A 478 -31.00 43.99 -37.53
CA LYS A 478 -31.46 45.26 -36.97
C LYS A 478 -32.14 46.10 -38.07
N LYS A 479 -33.44 46.32 -37.96
CA LYS A 479 -34.09 47.53 -38.46
C LYS A 479 -34.53 48.31 -37.23
N ALA A 480 -33.77 49.36 -36.91
CA ALA A 480 -34.23 50.39 -36.01
C ALA A 480 -35.43 51.07 -36.68
N VAL A 481 -36.63 50.87 -36.14
CA VAL A 481 -37.73 51.82 -36.32
C VAL A 481 -37.93 52.45 -34.96
N ALA A 482 -37.57 53.72 -34.88
CA ALA A 482 -37.86 54.58 -33.75
C ALA A 482 -39.37 54.63 -33.52
N ALA A 483 -39.81 54.19 -32.34
CA ALA A 483 -41.07 54.62 -31.74
C ALA A 483 -40.73 55.41 -30.48
N ALA A 484 -40.08 56.56 -30.68
CA ALA A 484 -40.00 57.59 -29.66
C ALA A 484 -41.39 58.23 -29.54
N GLY A 485 -42.10 58.00 -28.43
CA GLY A 485 -43.30 58.76 -28.10
C GLY A 485 -44.49 58.05 -27.44
N ALA A 486 -44.39 56.79 -26.98
CA ALA A 486 -45.43 56.19 -26.15
C ALA A 486 -45.01 56.23 -24.66
N PRO A 487 -45.88 56.66 -23.72
CA PRO A 487 -45.60 56.52 -22.29
C PRO A 487 -45.35 55.05 -21.98
N THR A 488 -44.35 54.76 -21.15
CA THR A 488 -44.04 53.38 -20.77
C THR A 488 -45.27 52.77 -20.09
N LEU A 489 -45.62 51.52 -20.40
CA LEU A 489 -46.81 50.85 -19.82
C LEU A 489 -46.81 50.82 -18.28
N LEU A 490 -45.65 51.01 -17.66
CA LEU A 490 -45.44 51.10 -16.21
C LEU A 490 -45.65 52.52 -15.65
N GLU A 491 -45.58 53.55 -16.48
CA GLU A 491 -45.77 54.96 -16.10
C GLU A 491 -47.11 55.53 -16.64
N ASP A 492 -47.87 54.79 -17.46
CA ASP A 492 -49.21 55.18 -17.94
C ASP A 492 -50.28 54.92 -16.85
N ASP A 493 -50.91 56.00 -16.38
CA ASP A 493 -51.93 55.97 -15.32
C ASP A 493 -53.14 55.07 -15.66
N ARG A 494 -53.42 54.81 -16.94
CA ARG A 494 -54.54 53.94 -17.37
C ARG A 494 -54.27 52.46 -17.12
N PHE A 495 -53.00 52.05 -17.02
CA PHE A 495 -52.58 50.65 -16.86
C PHE A 495 -52.02 50.36 -15.48
N LYS A 496 -51.96 51.37 -14.61
CA LYS A 496 -51.54 51.26 -13.21
C LYS A 496 -52.34 50.21 -12.42
N ALA A 497 -53.64 50.09 -12.70
CA ALA A 497 -54.51 49.07 -12.11
C ALA A 497 -54.02 47.63 -12.36
N MET A 498 -53.43 47.32 -13.53
CA MET A 498 -52.92 45.98 -13.85
C MET A 498 -51.70 45.55 -13.00
N PHE A 499 -51.03 46.49 -12.34
CA PHE A 499 -49.82 46.24 -11.54
C PHE A 499 -50.00 46.53 -10.04
N GLU A 500 -51.17 47.01 -9.63
CA GLU A 500 -51.53 47.28 -8.23
C GLU A 500 -52.69 46.40 -7.73
N ASP A 501 -53.66 46.06 -8.57
CA ASP A 501 -54.84 45.29 -8.17
C ASP A 501 -54.60 43.77 -8.22
N PRO A 502 -54.93 43.01 -7.15
CA PRO A 502 -54.69 41.57 -7.08
C PRO A 502 -55.61 40.74 -7.98
N GLU A 503 -56.76 41.27 -8.40
CA GLU A 503 -57.67 40.58 -9.35
C GLU A 503 -57.08 40.46 -10.77
N PHE A 504 -56.11 41.31 -11.12
CA PHE A 504 -55.39 41.25 -12.40
C PHE A 504 -54.09 40.44 -12.33
N ALA A 505 -53.86 39.72 -11.23
CA ALA A 505 -52.72 38.81 -11.11
C ALA A 505 -52.81 37.68 -12.14
N ILE A 506 -51.73 37.47 -12.90
CA ILE A 506 -51.67 36.40 -13.90
C ILE A 506 -51.54 35.05 -13.18
N ASP A 507 -52.65 34.32 -13.07
CA ASP A 507 -52.69 32.98 -12.49
C ASP A 507 -52.29 31.92 -13.51
N GLU A 508 -51.03 31.48 -13.47
CA GLU A 508 -50.47 30.41 -14.34
C GLU A 508 -51.15 29.03 -14.12
N ARG A 509 -52.02 28.91 -13.11
CA ARG A 509 -52.73 27.67 -12.77
C ARG A 509 -54.10 27.55 -13.43
N SER A 510 -54.68 28.64 -13.92
CA SER A 510 -56.02 28.64 -14.53
C SER A 510 -56.06 27.81 -15.83
N SER A 511 -57.22 27.25 -16.15
CA SER A 511 -57.41 26.44 -17.37
C SER A 511 -57.24 27.28 -18.64
N GLU A 512 -57.66 28.54 -18.60
CA GLU A 512 -57.59 29.47 -19.72
C GLU A 512 -56.14 29.86 -20.06
N TRP A 513 -55.30 30.11 -19.04
CA TRP A 513 -53.89 30.44 -19.25
C TRP A 513 -53.10 29.28 -19.87
N LYS A 514 -53.37 28.04 -19.44
CA LYS A 514 -52.76 26.82 -19.98
C LYS A 514 -53.19 26.51 -21.41
N LEU A 515 -54.43 26.85 -21.79
CA LEU A 515 -54.91 26.70 -23.17
C LEU A 515 -54.22 27.69 -24.11
N LEU A 516 -54.00 28.93 -23.65
CA LEU A 516 -53.35 29.98 -24.45
C LEU A 516 -51.83 29.80 -24.54
N HIS A 517 -51.21 29.13 -23.56
CA HIS A 517 -49.76 28.88 -23.55
C HIS A 517 -49.42 27.38 -23.41
N PRO A 518 -49.70 26.57 -24.45
CA PRO A 518 -49.56 25.11 -24.42
C PRO A 518 -48.12 24.59 -24.24
N ASN A 519 -47.08 25.41 -24.45
CA ASN A 519 -45.66 25.03 -24.41
C ASN A 519 -44.87 25.63 -23.22
N THR A 520 -45.53 25.98 -22.12
CA THR A 520 -44.92 26.77 -21.03
C THR A 520 -43.93 26.02 -20.13
N ASP A 521 -43.93 24.69 -20.13
CA ASP A 521 -43.05 23.90 -19.27
C ASP A 521 -42.19 22.87 -20.05
N PRO A 522 -41.27 23.32 -20.93
CA PRO A 522 -40.32 22.42 -21.62
C PRO A 522 -39.44 21.65 -20.61
N ALA A 523 -39.27 22.20 -19.41
CA ALA A 523 -38.53 21.58 -18.32
C ALA A 523 -39.25 20.36 -17.70
N LYS A 524 -40.59 20.33 -17.67
CA LYS A 524 -41.34 19.16 -17.18
C LYS A 524 -41.33 18.03 -18.20
N GLU A 525 -41.48 18.35 -19.48
CA GLU A 525 -41.44 17.35 -20.55
C GLU A 525 -40.05 16.71 -20.69
N ARG A 526 -38.97 17.51 -20.60
CA ARG A 526 -37.59 16.99 -20.57
C ARG A 526 -37.34 16.06 -19.37
N LYS A 527 -37.91 16.36 -18.20
CA LYS A 527 -37.80 15.51 -17.00
C LYS A 527 -38.57 14.19 -17.19
N LEU A 528 -39.78 14.24 -17.72
CA LEU A 528 -40.58 13.04 -17.98
C LEU A 528 -39.96 12.15 -19.07
N LEU A 529 -39.39 12.74 -20.12
CA LEU A 529 -38.65 12.02 -21.17
C LEU A 529 -37.42 11.31 -20.59
N ALA A 530 -36.61 11.99 -19.76
CA ALA A 530 -35.43 11.39 -19.14
C ALA A 530 -35.76 10.30 -18.10
N GLU A 531 -36.91 10.41 -17.43
CA GLU A 531 -37.37 9.40 -16.47
C GLU A 531 -37.78 8.10 -17.18
N HIS A 532 -38.63 8.20 -18.21
CA HIS A 532 -39.30 7.04 -18.83
C HIS A 532 -38.62 6.48 -20.09
N PHE A 533 -37.76 7.26 -20.75
CA PHE A 533 -37.07 6.86 -21.98
C PHE A 533 -35.54 6.93 -21.83
N GLU A 534 -34.86 6.13 -22.64
CA GLU A 534 -33.41 6.11 -22.80
C GLU A 534 -33.07 6.48 -24.24
N SER A 535 -32.04 7.32 -24.43
CA SER A 535 -31.60 7.74 -25.75
C SER A 535 -30.76 6.65 -26.40
N LEU A 536 -31.18 6.18 -27.57
CA LEU A 536 -30.37 5.29 -28.40
C LEU A 536 -29.44 6.16 -29.25
N GLU A 537 -28.17 6.26 -28.87
CA GLU A 537 -27.13 6.77 -29.77
C GLU A 537 -26.68 5.60 -30.66
N ALA A 538 -26.58 5.82 -31.97
CA ALA A 538 -26.13 4.81 -32.92
C ALA A 538 -24.68 4.44 -32.62
N GLU A 539 -24.45 3.16 -32.39
CA GLU A 539 -23.14 2.53 -32.24
C GLU A 539 -22.39 2.60 -33.57
N ASP A 540 -21.25 3.28 -33.60
CA ASP A 540 -20.16 3.04 -34.55
C ASP A 540 -18.86 2.92 -33.73
N ASP A 541 -18.42 1.66 -33.64
CA ASP A 541 -17.18 1.03 -33.15
C ASP A 541 -16.01 1.87 -32.61
N GLU A 542 -15.65 1.62 -31.33
CA GLU A 542 -14.27 1.24 -30.95
C GLU A 542 -14.28 0.53 -29.57
N ASP A 543 -14.01 -0.78 -29.61
CA ASP A 543 -13.90 -1.67 -28.45
C ASP A 543 -12.67 -1.34 -27.57
N GLY A 544 -12.86 -1.41 -26.25
CA GLY A 544 -11.78 -1.77 -25.34
C GLY A 544 -11.67 -1.08 -23.98
N ALA A 545 -12.73 -0.99 -23.16
CA ALA A 545 -12.60 -0.94 -21.69
C ALA A 545 -13.94 -1.19 -20.93
N ALA A 546 -14.33 -2.47 -20.81
CA ALA A 546 -15.04 -2.95 -19.62
C ALA A 546 -14.00 -3.07 -18.48
N GLY A 547 -14.21 -2.68 -17.23
CA GLY A 547 -15.40 -2.80 -16.40
C GLY A 547 -15.04 -3.70 -15.21
N GLY A 548 -15.12 -3.21 -13.98
CA GLY A 548 -14.90 -4.05 -12.79
C GLY A 548 -14.67 -3.28 -11.49
N SER A 549 -15.76 -2.93 -10.81
CA SER A 549 -15.81 -2.48 -9.41
C SER A 549 -16.17 -3.67 -8.51
N SER A 550 -15.46 -3.84 -7.38
CA SER A 550 -15.94 -4.22 -6.02
C SER A 550 -14.73 -4.68 -5.17
N GLY A 551 -14.52 -4.33 -3.91
CA GLY A 551 -15.30 -3.55 -2.95
C GLY A 551 -14.56 -3.42 -1.60
N GLU A 552 -15.03 -2.44 -0.81
CA GLU A 552 -15.15 -2.33 0.68
C GLU A 552 -13.90 -2.54 1.57
N ASP A 553 -13.60 -1.77 2.63
CA ASP A 553 -14.08 -0.52 3.24
C ASP A 553 -13.06 -0.16 4.35
N ASP A 554 -12.94 1.14 4.71
CA ASP A 554 -13.00 1.67 6.09
C ASP A 554 -12.43 3.09 6.13
N TYR A 555 -13.25 4.14 6.29
CA TYR A 555 -12.97 5.38 7.06
C TYR A 555 -14.20 6.33 7.14
N SER A 556 -14.51 6.74 8.38
CA SER A 556 -15.16 7.94 8.96
C SER A 556 -16.28 8.74 8.24
N GLU A 557 -17.33 9.04 9.04
CA GLU A 557 -18.57 9.78 8.74
C GLU A 557 -18.41 11.24 8.23
N GLU A 558 -17.21 11.80 8.16
CA GLU A 558 -17.00 13.18 7.67
C GLU A 558 -16.82 13.28 6.14
N GLU A 559 -16.46 12.19 5.44
CA GLU A 559 -16.30 12.21 3.97
C GLU A 559 -17.59 11.96 3.18
N GLU A 560 -18.63 11.40 3.79
CA GLU A 560 -19.91 11.10 3.11
C GLU A 560 -20.65 12.40 2.68
N ALA A 561 -20.49 13.48 3.45
CA ALA A 561 -21.05 14.80 3.12
C ALA A 561 -20.33 15.48 1.94
N ALA A 562 -19.06 15.15 1.69
CA ALA A 562 -18.27 15.69 0.58
C ALA A 562 -18.49 14.92 -0.73
N ALA A 563 -18.67 13.60 -0.67
CA ALA A 563 -18.99 12.76 -1.83
C ALA A 563 -20.38 13.06 -2.43
N ARG A 564 -21.39 13.30 -1.58
CA ARG A 564 -22.74 13.73 -2.02
C ARG A 564 -22.77 15.12 -2.69
N ARG A 565 -21.81 15.99 -2.36
CA ARG A 565 -21.62 17.30 -3.00
C ARG A 565 -20.87 17.22 -4.34
N ARG A 566 -20.06 16.18 -4.57
CA ARG A 566 -19.34 15.97 -5.85
C ARG A 566 -20.18 15.25 -6.90
N SER A 567 -21.05 14.32 -6.53
CA SER A 567 -21.92 13.59 -7.48
C SER A 567 -23.00 14.48 -8.10
N THR A 568 -23.50 15.46 -7.34
CA THR A 568 -24.42 16.50 -7.82
C THR A 568 -23.73 17.47 -8.78
N ALA A 569 -22.46 17.83 -8.53
CA ALA A 569 -21.66 18.69 -9.42
C ALA A 569 -21.26 18.02 -10.75
N HIS A 570 -21.07 16.70 -10.79
CA HIS A 570 -20.76 15.97 -12.04
C HIS A 570 -21.98 15.85 -12.97
N ARG A 571 -23.20 15.82 -12.41
CA ARG A 571 -24.45 15.73 -13.18
C ARG A 571 -24.79 17.05 -13.88
N ASP A 572 -24.49 18.19 -13.26
CA ASP A 572 -24.66 19.53 -13.87
C ASP A 572 -23.59 19.84 -14.92
N LYS A 573 -22.39 19.24 -14.82
CA LYS A 573 -21.30 19.45 -15.80
C LYS A 573 -21.55 18.75 -17.14
N ARG A 574 -22.32 17.64 -17.14
CA ARG A 574 -22.73 16.92 -18.35
C ARG A 574 -23.84 17.64 -19.12
N LEU A 575 -24.62 18.49 -18.44
CA LEU A 575 -25.65 19.34 -19.08
C LEU A 575 -25.03 20.59 -19.72
N ARG A 576 -23.95 21.14 -19.14
CA ARG A 576 -23.24 22.33 -19.66
C ARG A 576 -22.26 22.05 -20.80
N SER A 577 -21.78 20.82 -20.96
CA SER A 577 -20.79 20.46 -21.99
C SER A 577 -21.38 20.28 -23.39
N SER A 578 -22.70 20.41 -23.55
CA SER A 578 -23.38 20.36 -24.86
C SER A 578 -23.50 21.73 -25.55
N GLU A 579 -23.05 22.83 -24.93
CA GLU A 579 -23.16 24.19 -25.47
C GLU A 579 -21.92 24.68 -26.23
N GLU A 580 -20.84 23.90 -26.30
CA GLU A 580 -19.57 24.27 -26.99
C GLU A 580 -19.26 23.43 -28.25
N ALA A 581 -20.29 22.87 -28.91
CA ALA A 581 -20.14 22.29 -30.25
C ALA A 581 -20.72 23.27 -31.29
N GLY A 582 -19.89 23.65 -32.28
CA GLY A 582 -20.31 24.46 -33.44
C GLY A 582 -21.41 23.77 -34.27
N PRO A 583 -22.03 24.47 -35.23
CA PRO A 583 -23.28 24.04 -35.83
C PRO A 583 -23.05 22.96 -36.90
N SER A 584 -23.04 21.69 -36.50
CA SER A 584 -23.33 20.57 -37.39
C SER A 584 -24.76 20.10 -37.16
N GLY A 585 -25.43 19.69 -38.25
CA GLY A 585 -26.89 19.52 -38.35
C GLY A 585 -27.54 18.76 -37.20
N ARG A 586 -28.69 19.28 -36.72
CA ARG A 586 -29.55 18.59 -35.76
C ARG A 586 -30.17 17.37 -36.42
N GLU A 587 -29.60 16.20 -36.19
CA GLU A 587 -30.27 14.94 -36.49
C GLU A 587 -31.31 14.60 -35.40
N PRO A 588 -32.46 14.02 -35.78
CA PRO A 588 -33.51 13.64 -34.83
C PRO A 588 -33.01 12.53 -33.90
N ARG A 589 -33.03 12.78 -32.58
CA ARG A 589 -32.68 11.79 -31.56
C ARG A 589 -33.84 10.83 -31.29
N MET A 590 -33.56 9.53 -31.39
CA MET A 590 -34.52 8.46 -31.12
C MET A 590 -34.46 8.06 -29.64
N TYR A 591 -35.62 7.82 -29.04
CA TYR A 591 -35.76 7.42 -27.64
C TYR A 591 -36.47 6.07 -27.56
N ALA A 592 -35.92 5.13 -26.81
CA ALA A 592 -36.57 3.86 -26.48
C ALA A 592 -37.22 3.94 -25.10
N ALA A 593 -38.46 3.48 -24.97
CA ALA A 593 -39.11 3.36 -23.67
C ALA A 593 -38.42 2.26 -22.87
N LYS A 594 -38.13 2.51 -21.58
CA LYS A 594 -37.45 1.52 -20.72
C LYS A 594 -38.29 0.28 -20.45
N ASP A 595 -39.62 0.47 -20.31
CA ASP A 595 -40.61 -0.58 -20.05
C ASP A 595 -41.97 -0.19 -20.68
N GLU A 596 -42.83 -1.17 -20.98
CA GLU A 596 -44.22 -0.91 -21.44
C GLU A 596 -45.05 -0.13 -20.40
N VAL A 597 -44.78 -0.36 -19.12
CA VAL A 597 -45.42 0.36 -18.00
C VAL A 597 -44.93 1.81 -17.93
N ALA A 598 -43.65 2.07 -18.23
CA ALA A 598 -43.10 3.41 -18.30
C ALA A 598 -43.65 4.19 -19.50
N ALA A 599 -43.84 3.53 -20.65
CA ALA A 599 -44.51 4.11 -21.81
C ALA A 599 -45.96 4.52 -21.50
N ALA A 600 -46.73 3.64 -20.83
CA ALA A 600 -48.10 3.94 -20.42
C ALA A 600 -48.18 5.10 -19.40
N ALA A 601 -47.23 5.15 -18.44
CA ALA A 601 -47.16 6.22 -17.44
C ALA A 601 -46.79 7.59 -18.05
N PHE A 602 -45.91 7.60 -19.06
CA PHE A 602 -45.59 8.79 -19.83
C PHE A 602 -46.80 9.34 -20.60
N MET A 603 -47.58 8.46 -21.25
CA MET A 603 -48.81 8.85 -21.94
C MET A 603 -49.86 9.42 -20.97
N GLN A 604 -49.84 9.00 -19.70
CA GLN A 604 -50.68 9.55 -18.63
C GLN A 604 -50.06 10.77 -17.91
N ARG A 605 -48.87 11.24 -18.31
CA ARG A 605 -48.10 12.35 -17.69
C ARG A 605 -47.86 12.17 -16.19
N LYS A 606 -47.64 10.94 -15.73
CA LYS A 606 -47.33 10.61 -14.32
C LYS A 606 -45.84 10.33 -14.13
N SER A 607 -45.25 10.86 -13.06
CA SER A 607 -43.85 10.59 -12.68
C SER A 607 -43.78 9.52 -11.59
N PHE A 608 -42.77 8.65 -11.67
CA PHE A 608 -42.51 7.63 -10.66
C PHE A 608 -41.57 8.11 -9.54
N ALA A 609 -41.13 9.38 -9.58
CA ALA A 609 -40.16 9.92 -8.64
C ALA A 609 -40.64 9.83 -7.16
N ALA A 610 -41.94 10.01 -6.90
CA ALA A 610 -42.51 9.92 -5.56
C ALA A 610 -42.57 8.47 -5.05
N GLU A 611 -42.91 7.51 -5.92
CA GLU A 611 -42.93 6.08 -5.58
C GLU A 611 -41.50 5.55 -5.38
N ARG A 612 -40.55 6.02 -6.19
CA ARG A 612 -39.12 5.72 -6.06
C ARG A 612 -38.43 6.39 -4.87
N ALA A 613 -39.10 7.29 -4.15
CA ALA A 613 -38.57 7.88 -2.92
C ALA A 613 -38.91 7.06 -1.67
N GLN A 614 -39.87 6.13 -1.74
CA GLN A 614 -40.27 5.30 -0.59
C GLN A 614 -39.32 4.12 -0.37
N PRO A 615 -39.09 3.65 0.87
CA PRO A 615 -38.24 2.49 1.15
C PRO A 615 -38.81 1.20 0.52
N LEU A 616 -37.93 0.27 0.15
CA LEU A 616 -38.27 -0.94 -0.63
C LEU A 616 -39.39 -1.77 0.02
N GLY A 617 -39.41 -1.86 1.36
CA GLY A 617 -40.44 -2.59 2.10
C GLY A 617 -41.85 -2.02 1.96
N GLN A 618 -42.00 -0.71 1.79
CA GLN A 618 -43.31 -0.09 1.54
C GLN A 618 -43.76 -0.29 0.09
N ARG A 619 -42.83 -0.32 -0.88
CA ARG A 619 -43.14 -0.62 -2.29
C ARG A 619 -43.53 -2.09 -2.50
N ALA A 620 -42.94 -3.00 -1.74
CA ALA A 620 -43.30 -4.42 -1.80
C ALA A 620 -44.70 -4.67 -1.20
N ALA A 621 -45.08 -3.93 -0.16
CA ALA A 621 -46.39 -4.07 0.49
C ALA A 621 -47.56 -3.51 -0.35
N THR A 622 -47.31 -2.55 -1.25
CA THR A 622 -48.33 -2.02 -2.16
C THR A 622 -48.58 -2.91 -3.38
N VAL A 623 -47.69 -3.88 -3.64
CA VAL A 623 -47.89 -4.93 -4.65
C VAL A 623 -48.63 -6.08 -3.97
N GLY A 624 -49.94 -6.14 -4.13
CA GLY A 624 -50.78 -7.18 -3.52
C GLY A 624 -50.35 -8.60 -3.89
N GLU A 625 -50.54 -9.54 -2.96
CA GLU A 625 -50.15 -10.98 -2.98
C GLU A 625 -50.87 -11.84 -4.05
N GLY A 626 -51.09 -11.31 -5.26
CA GLY A 626 -51.98 -11.90 -6.27
C GLY A 626 -51.36 -12.15 -7.65
N ALA A 627 -50.03 -12.19 -7.81
CA ALA A 627 -49.41 -12.46 -9.09
C ALA A 627 -48.20 -13.40 -8.97
N ASN A 628 -48.49 -14.70 -8.82
CA ASN A 628 -47.50 -15.74 -9.07
C ASN A 628 -47.35 -15.97 -10.58
N ALA A 629 -46.11 -15.88 -11.04
CA ALA A 629 -45.59 -16.43 -12.29
C ALA A 629 -46.18 -15.90 -13.63
N VAL A 630 -45.56 -14.84 -14.17
CA VAL A 630 -45.27 -14.77 -15.62
C VAL A 630 -43.85 -14.23 -15.79
N ALA A 631 -43.06 -14.95 -16.58
CA ALA A 631 -41.69 -14.63 -16.94
C ALA A 631 -41.54 -13.20 -17.47
N ARG A 632 -40.54 -12.46 -16.98
CA ARG A 632 -40.09 -11.22 -17.62
C ARG A 632 -39.00 -11.56 -18.62
N SER A 633 -39.25 -11.26 -19.89
CA SER A 633 -38.25 -11.27 -20.95
C SER A 633 -37.31 -10.08 -20.74
N GLY A 634 -36.08 -10.33 -20.29
CA GLY A 634 -35.10 -9.26 -20.03
C GLY A 634 -33.76 -9.66 -19.42
N GLY A 635 -33.32 -10.92 -19.54
CA GLY A 635 -31.89 -11.28 -19.36
C GLY A 635 -31.25 -11.20 -17.97
N SER A 636 -31.93 -10.76 -16.91
CA SER A 636 -31.36 -10.78 -15.54
C SER A 636 -31.92 -11.95 -14.72
N LYS A 637 -31.07 -12.93 -14.37
CA LYS A 637 -31.40 -14.02 -13.44
C LYS A 637 -31.13 -13.59 -11.99
N GLU A 638 -32.15 -13.65 -11.13
CA GLU A 638 -31.94 -13.70 -9.67
C GLU A 638 -31.82 -15.16 -9.20
N LEU A 639 -30.80 -15.44 -8.39
CA LEU A 639 -30.63 -16.69 -7.65
C LEU A 639 -31.10 -16.47 -6.21
N THR A 640 -32.22 -17.10 -5.83
CA THR A 640 -32.70 -17.14 -4.45
C THR A 640 -32.21 -18.42 -3.77
N PHE A 641 -31.36 -18.28 -2.75
CA PHE A 641 -30.88 -19.40 -1.94
C PHE A 641 -31.92 -19.74 -0.86
N THR A 642 -32.58 -20.88 -1.01
CA THR A 642 -33.47 -21.44 0.03
C THR A 642 -32.72 -22.56 0.76
N PRO A 643 -32.24 -22.37 1.99
CA PRO A 643 -31.61 -23.44 2.75
C PRO A 643 -32.66 -24.49 3.11
N ARG A 644 -32.55 -25.69 2.55
CA ARG A 644 -33.36 -26.85 2.94
C ARG A 644 -32.86 -27.38 4.28
N TYR A 645 -33.62 -27.13 5.35
CA TYR A 645 -33.47 -27.85 6.61
C TYR A 645 -34.29 -29.14 6.52
N ALA A 646 -33.64 -30.31 6.65
CA ALA A 646 -34.31 -31.61 6.71
C ALA A 646 -34.93 -31.84 8.11
N PRO A 647 -36.11 -32.45 8.22
CA PRO A 647 -36.83 -32.58 9.49
C PRO A 647 -36.39 -33.80 10.32
N ASP A 648 -36.29 -33.56 11.63
CA ASP A 648 -36.42 -34.44 12.79
C ASP A 648 -35.76 -35.83 12.87
N GLY A 649 -34.94 -36.00 13.92
CA GLY A 649 -34.39 -37.26 14.41
C GLY A 649 -33.76 -37.20 15.81
N LYS A 650 -34.46 -36.62 16.79
CA LYS A 650 -34.29 -36.78 18.27
C LYS A 650 -32.89 -36.58 18.92
N GLY A 651 -32.77 -35.51 19.73
CA GLY A 651 -32.33 -35.65 21.13
C GLY A 651 -31.31 -34.66 21.69
N ARG A 652 -31.80 -33.74 22.54
CA ARG A 652 -31.12 -33.02 23.66
C ARG A 652 -29.97 -32.07 23.28
N GLY A 653 -29.94 -30.80 23.67
CA GLY A 653 -30.73 -29.96 24.57
C GLY A 653 -29.89 -28.72 24.89
N GLY A 654 -30.49 -27.54 25.03
CA GLY A 654 -29.76 -26.33 25.42
C GLY A 654 -30.51 -25.04 25.09
N ARG A 655 -31.47 -24.67 25.94
CA ARG A 655 -32.31 -23.47 25.82
C ARG A 655 -31.50 -22.18 26.00
N GLY A 656 -31.82 -21.19 25.18
CA GLY A 656 -31.50 -19.77 25.39
C GLY A 656 -32.47 -18.87 24.60
N GLY A 657 -33.78 -19.03 24.84
CA GLY A 657 -34.82 -18.22 24.23
C GLY A 657 -35.12 -16.98 25.07
N GLY A 658 -35.03 -15.80 24.46
CA GLY A 658 -35.68 -14.60 24.96
C GLY A 658 -37.19 -14.67 24.76
N ARG A 659 -37.94 -13.94 25.60
CA ARG A 659 -39.30 -13.45 25.29
C ARG A 659 -39.66 -12.30 26.20
N GLY A 660 -40.17 -11.24 25.60
CA GLY A 660 -40.68 -10.07 26.29
C GLY A 660 -42.16 -10.15 26.65
N GLY A 661 -42.63 -9.06 27.26
CA GLY A 661 -43.98 -8.51 27.07
C GLY A 661 -45.09 -8.97 28.01
N GLY A 662 -45.38 -8.14 29.01
CA GLY A 662 -46.75 -7.64 29.21
C GLY A 662 -47.63 -8.23 30.33
N ARG A 663 -47.95 -7.34 31.29
CA ARG A 663 -49.17 -7.23 32.14
C ARG A 663 -49.35 -8.17 33.35
N GLY A 664 -49.53 -7.52 34.51
CA GLY A 664 -50.63 -7.85 35.43
C GLY A 664 -50.24 -8.10 36.89
N GLY A 665 -50.64 -7.20 37.80
CA GLY A 665 -51.17 -7.57 39.12
C GLY A 665 -50.23 -7.55 40.33
N GLY A 666 -50.38 -6.50 41.16
CA GLY A 666 -50.81 -6.71 42.55
C GLY A 666 -49.76 -6.97 43.65
N ARG A 667 -49.67 -5.97 44.55
CA ARG A 667 -49.46 -6.06 46.01
C ARG A 667 -48.05 -6.39 46.55
N GLY A 668 -47.57 -5.45 47.37
CA GLY A 668 -47.20 -5.77 48.75
C GLY A 668 -45.82 -5.33 49.22
N GLY A 669 -45.79 -4.27 50.03
CA GLY A 669 -44.85 -4.03 51.14
C GLY A 669 -43.36 -3.85 50.79
N GLY A 670 -42.64 -2.85 51.29
CA GLY A 670 -42.90 -1.87 52.30
C GLY A 670 -41.56 -1.29 52.77
N GLY A 671 -41.59 -0.05 53.24
CA GLY A 671 -40.72 0.36 54.33
C GLY A 671 -39.37 1.02 53.99
N ARG A 672 -39.41 2.37 54.02
CA ARG A 672 -38.49 3.25 54.76
C ARG A 672 -37.02 3.35 54.29
N ALA A 673 -36.27 4.42 54.52
CA ALA A 673 -36.48 5.84 54.85
C ALA A 673 -35.07 6.43 55.06
N GLY A 674 -34.92 7.74 54.84
CA GLY A 674 -33.78 8.56 55.31
C GLY A 674 -32.60 8.59 54.34
N GLY A 675 -32.25 9.70 53.68
CA GLY A 675 -32.10 11.06 54.21
C GLY A 675 -30.70 11.16 54.84
N GLY A 676 -29.82 12.10 54.54
CA GLY A 676 -29.78 13.24 53.63
C GLY A 676 -28.46 13.99 53.89
N ARG A 677 -28.29 15.11 53.17
CA ARG A 677 -27.27 16.18 53.40
C ARG A 677 -25.81 15.81 53.14
N ALA A 678 -24.92 16.72 52.78
CA ALA A 678 -24.94 18.08 52.24
C ALA A 678 -23.46 18.51 52.14
N GLY A 679 -23.17 19.48 51.27
CA GLY A 679 -21.93 20.27 51.29
C GLY A 679 -21.18 20.18 49.96
N GLY A 680 -20.95 21.25 49.19
CA GLY A 680 -21.13 22.68 49.43
C GLY A 680 -19.92 23.46 48.88
N GLY A 681 -20.18 24.45 48.01
CA GLY A 681 -19.25 25.50 47.54
C GLY A 681 -18.31 25.07 46.40
N GLY A 682 -18.21 25.70 45.21
CA GLY A 682 -18.48 27.08 44.82
C GLY A 682 -17.38 28.02 45.34
N GLY A 683 -16.60 28.78 44.57
CA GLY A 683 -16.46 29.01 43.14
C GLY A 683 -15.45 30.16 42.89
N ARG A 684 -15.20 30.43 41.59
CA ARG A 684 -14.81 31.72 40.95
C ARG A 684 -13.38 32.31 41.11
N SER A 685 -12.85 32.66 39.93
CA SER A 685 -12.32 33.99 39.52
C SER A 685 -10.90 34.45 39.95
N SER A 686 -9.98 34.56 38.99
CA SER A 686 -9.43 35.80 38.39
C SER A 686 -8.34 35.39 37.36
N GLY A 687 -7.98 36.09 36.28
CA GLY A 687 -8.15 37.49 35.92
C GLY A 687 -6.80 38.23 35.96
N GLY A 688 -6.05 38.23 34.85
CA GLY A 688 -4.87 39.09 34.62
C GLY A 688 -3.88 38.45 33.64
N GLY A 689 -3.50 38.99 32.48
CA GLY A 689 -3.69 40.33 31.94
C GLY A 689 -2.39 41.11 31.78
N GLY A 690 -1.55 40.73 30.81
CA GLY A 690 -0.95 41.66 29.85
C GLY A 690 0.37 42.40 30.15
N ARG A 691 1.10 42.59 29.03
CA ARG A 691 2.16 43.59 28.71
C ARG A 691 3.57 43.26 29.25
N GLY A 692 4.65 43.40 28.48
CA GLY A 692 4.86 43.90 27.13
C GLY A 692 6.31 44.39 26.96
N GLY A 693 6.90 44.12 25.80
CA GLY A 693 7.75 45.04 25.04
C GLY A 693 9.10 45.55 25.59
N GLY A 694 10.18 45.20 24.89
CA GLY A 694 11.46 45.90 24.85
C GLY A 694 12.58 44.92 24.49
N GLY A 695 13.27 44.95 23.35
CA GLY A 695 13.55 46.05 22.43
C GLY A 695 15.04 46.38 22.48
N GLY A 696 15.83 45.81 21.56
CA GLY A 696 16.91 46.54 20.91
C GLY A 696 18.37 46.28 21.32
N ARG A 697 19.15 45.91 20.29
CA ARG A 697 20.55 46.30 19.97
C ARG A 697 21.63 45.77 20.93
N GLY A 698 22.59 44.96 20.49
CA GLY A 698 23.42 45.14 19.31
C GLY A 698 24.75 45.78 19.75
N ARG A 699 25.82 44.98 19.84
CA ARG A 699 27.22 45.43 19.76
C ARG A 699 28.12 44.22 19.59
N GLY A 700 28.76 44.15 18.42
CA GLY A 700 29.88 43.26 18.19
C GLY A 700 31.12 43.70 18.97
N ARG A 701 31.98 42.74 19.26
CA ARG A 701 33.41 42.94 19.47
C ARG A 701 34.14 41.76 18.85
N GLY A 702 35.01 42.07 17.90
CA GLY A 702 36.03 41.15 17.43
C GLY A 702 37.30 41.23 18.26
N ARG A 703 38.22 40.30 17.92
CA ARG A 703 39.61 40.13 18.36
C ARG A 703 39.72 39.70 19.83
N ARG A 704 40.27 38.52 20.14
CA ARG A 704 41.55 37.93 19.71
C ARG A 704 41.43 36.44 19.46
#